data_AF-A0A7C4UAA4-F1
#
_entry.id   AF-A0A7C4UAA4-F1
#
_cell.length_a   1.000
_cell.length_b   1.000
_cell.length_c   1.000
_cell.angle_alpha   90.00
_cell.angle_beta   90.00
_cell.angle_gamma   90.00
#
_symmetry.space_group_name_H-M   'P 1'
#
loop_
_entity.id
_entity.type
_entity.pdbx_description
1 polymer ?
#
loop_
_entity_poly.entity_id
_entity_poly.type
_entity_poly.pdbx_seq_one_letter_code
_entity_poly.pdbx_strand_id
1 'polypeptide(L)'
;MRIGVFICHCGLNIAGTIDVKKVAEEAKKIKDVVFSTNYIYMCSEPGQQLFIDTIRDYNLDGAVVANCSPTLHERTFRNAAIRAGINPYKVEIANIREQISWPHMDEPEIATRKALRVIETVVEKLRRNISLRLNKVPITKRALVIGGGIAGIQSALDIADGGYEVVLVEKEPTIGGKMILLSETFPTLDCPQCIETPKMTDVGQHPNIKLYTYSEIENISGYIGNFDVKIKRKTAYVDYSKCKGCADCAEVCPVLIPDSYNGFLSLRKAIYRPFAQAVPNVFTIEKKGTPPCKATCPAHLNVQGYVAATRAGRFDQGIKIIREESRFPFAGIAGRICTHPCERECDRKNVDDSVSIKYIKRFLADWEWKTKNKIDASFEIKEERKEKITIIGAGPSGLTAAFDLRLEGFQVEVIDKLPEPGGLLLTGIPSYRLPKDVLKREIDFIKSTGVKFRMNTEVGKDISFKEILENSDAVFIGAGAHKEMKMGIEGEEIEGVIGALHFLKKVNLGEDIELGENVFVVGGGNSAIDAARTTLRLGKKVKIVYRRSIEEMPAIKDEVEAAIEEGIEILFLTNPVRFIGENNKLKGMELIKMRLGEPDSSGRRRPIPVEGSNYIVDCDNVILAIGEKPELSFLGDVDIKKTEWGSILTDEITLQTSIPKVFAGGDVSRGPATFIDAVGDGRRAAESIKKFLNKEDLYENREFLPPFKSDLKGYREIAEKIDRKKIPSLPVNERINNFKEVETGFNEEQIIEEAKRCINCGGCSECKLCIEKCEPKAIDHNRKDEIVEEKVGAIIVATGFELLPIKELPEYGGGKIKDVIDGLQFERLLCASGPTAGVPKRPSDGKIPESVAFISCAGSRDPAHNLAYCSRVCCMYLAKQAMLYKHQVHNGKAYIFYIDIRSNGKGYEEFVQRAKEEEEVLYIRGKVSKIYEKNGKVVILGVDTLLGERIQLEVDMVVLGTAMIPSSGARELAKKLRIQTDEYGWLKEVHLKLRPLETSTSGIFIAGVSQYPKDITDTVSHASGAASKVLSLFSKDEYLREPIIASVDTDVCSGCGICESICPYSAITIDKRKKVSVVNEAICEGCGACSAGCPSGAITLKNLTKSQVFDMVHIITGDY
;
A
#
# COMPACT_ATOMS: atom_id res chain seq x y z
N MET A 1 -38.22 26.53 -44.57
CA MET A 1 -37.66 27.23 -43.38
C MET A 1 -36.87 28.42 -43.88
N ARG A 2 -36.86 29.58 -43.22
CA ARG A 2 -36.09 30.75 -43.65
C ARG A 2 -34.74 30.77 -42.92
N ILE A 3 -33.67 30.37 -43.60
CA ILE A 3 -32.34 30.22 -42.99
C ILE A 3 -31.41 31.37 -43.40
N GLY A 4 -30.71 31.95 -42.44
CA GLY A 4 -29.59 32.87 -42.68
C GLY A 4 -28.23 32.19 -42.50
N VAL A 5 -27.28 32.46 -43.38
CA VAL A 5 -25.90 31.94 -43.28
C VAL A 5 -24.92 33.10 -43.10
N PHE A 6 -24.07 33.02 -42.08
CA PHE A 6 -23.13 34.09 -41.72
C PHE A 6 -21.69 33.57 -41.69
N ILE A 7 -20.85 34.06 -42.60
CA ILE A 7 -19.47 33.58 -42.77
C ILE A 7 -18.49 34.55 -42.11
N CYS A 8 -17.72 34.08 -41.14
CA CYS A 8 -16.72 34.89 -40.44
C CYS A 8 -15.37 34.89 -41.18
N HIS A 9 -14.68 36.03 -41.22
CA HIS A 9 -13.29 36.08 -41.71
C HIS A 9 -12.28 35.70 -40.61
N CYS A 10 -12.62 35.99 -39.35
CA CYS A 10 -11.75 35.86 -38.20
C CYS A 10 -10.39 36.55 -38.41
N GLY A 11 -10.42 37.76 -38.98
CA GLY A 11 -9.24 38.43 -39.50
C GLY A 11 -8.72 37.67 -40.72
N LEU A 12 -7.50 37.14 -40.64
CA LEU A 12 -6.93 36.25 -41.66
C LEU A 12 -6.99 34.77 -41.28
N ASN A 13 -7.53 34.42 -40.10
CA ASN A 13 -7.55 33.02 -39.65
C ASN A 13 -8.52 32.13 -40.45
N ILE A 14 -9.52 32.70 -41.12
CA ILE A 14 -10.41 32.00 -42.06
C ILE A 14 -10.20 32.59 -43.45
N ALA A 15 -10.32 33.91 -43.60
CA ALA A 15 -10.22 34.56 -44.91
C ALA A 15 -8.83 34.52 -45.55
N GLY A 16 -7.78 34.17 -44.81
CA GLY A 16 -6.43 33.96 -45.37
C GLY A 16 -6.30 32.66 -46.17
N THR A 17 -7.21 31.69 -45.97
CA THR A 17 -7.19 30.39 -46.64
C THR A 17 -8.48 30.13 -47.41
N ILE A 18 -9.63 30.51 -46.85
CA ILE A 18 -10.96 30.29 -47.44
C ILE A 18 -11.42 31.56 -48.15
N ASP A 19 -11.89 31.44 -49.39
CA ASP A 19 -12.56 32.53 -50.09
C ASP A 19 -13.97 32.75 -49.51
N VAL A 20 -14.03 33.52 -48.43
CA VAL A 20 -15.25 33.82 -47.67
C VAL A 20 -16.32 34.55 -48.50
N LYS A 21 -15.93 35.28 -49.56
CA LYS A 21 -16.88 35.95 -50.45
C LYS A 21 -17.56 34.92 -51.34
N LYS A 22 -16.76 34.06 -51.99
CA LYS A 22 -17.28 32.94 -52.80
C LYS A 22 -18.15 32.00 -51.96
N VAL A 23 -17.74 31.66 -50.73
CA VAL A 23 -18.56 30.84 -49.83
C VAL A 23 -19.89 31.52 -49.51
N ALA A 24 -19.91 32.84 -49.26
CA ALA A 24 -21.16 33.56 -48.99
C ALA A 24 -22.09 33.57 -50.22
N GLU A 25 -21.56 33.77 -51.42
CA GLU A 25 -22.32 33.75 -52.67
C GLU A 25 -22.91 32.36 -52.96
N GLU A 26 -22.11 31.30 -52.83
CA GLU A 26 -22.56 29.93 -53.06
C GLU A 26 -23.54 29.44 -51.98
N ALA A 27 -23.33 29.82 -50.71
CA ALA A 27 -24.23 29.44 -49.63
C ALA A 27 -25.66 29.97 -49.82
N LYS A 28 -25.82 31.10 -50.53
CA LYS A 28 -27.15 31.64 -50.89
C LYS A 28 -27.94 30.74 -51.83
N LYS A 29 -27.27 29.87 -52.59
CA LYS A 29 -27.92 28.93 -53.53
C LYS A 29 -28.44 27.67 -52.85
N ILE A 30 -28.05 27.43 -51.58
CA ILE A 30 -28.51 26.28 -50.80
C ILE A 30 -30.01 26.44 -50.53
N LYS A 31 -30.79 25.36 -50.73
CA LYS A 31 -32.23 25.35 -50.48
C LYS A 31 -32.56 25.87 -49.07
N ASP A 32 -33.66 26.63 -48.93
CA ASP A 32 -34.12 27.27 -47.69
C ASP A 32 -33.22 28.41 -47.14
N VAL A 33 -32.04 28.67 -47.74
CA VAL A 33 -31.21 29.83 -47.37
C VAL A 33 -31.74 31.08 -48.09
N VAL A 34 -32.28 32.02 -47.31
CA VAL A 34 -32.88 33.26 -47.85
C VAL A 34 -31.94 34.47 -47.73
N PHE A 35 -30.91 34.36 -46.88
CA PHE A 35 -29.88 35.39 -46.70
C PHE A 35 -28.51 34.73 -46.44
N SER A 36 -27.47 35.28 -47.04
CA SER A 36 -26.08 34.88 -46.80
C SER A 36 -25.17 36.09 -46.85
N THR A 37 -24.28 36.23 -45.87
CA THR A 37 -23.32 37.33 -45.82
C THR A 37 -22.00 36.89 -45.19
N ASN A 38 -20.96 37.71 -45.36
CA ASN A 38 -19.70 37.55 -44.67
C ASN A 38 -19.32 38.82 -43.91
N TYR A 39 -18.63 38.66 -42.77
CA TYR A 39 -18.16 39.77 -41.94
C TYR A 39 -16.85 39.45 -41.24
N ILE A 40 -16.05 40.48 -40.96
CA ILE A 40 -14.67 40.31 -40.48
C ILE A 40 -14.62 39.53 -39.16
N TYR A 41 -15.44 39.93 -38.18
CA TYR A 41 -15.52 39.26 -36.87
C TYR A 41 -16.98 39.06 -36.47
N MET A 42 -17.59 37.92 -36.81
CA MET A 42 -18.99 37.66 -36.46
C MET A 42 -19.25 37.67 -34.94
N CYS A 43 -18.25 37.34 -34.11
CA CYS A 43 -18.42 37.31 -32.66
C CYS A 43 -18.28 38.69 -31.98
N SER A 44 -17.84 39.73 -32.70
CA SER A 44 -17.78 41.09 -32.17
C SER A 44 -19.18 41.67 -32.00
N GLU A 45 -19.32 42.77 -31.25
CA GLU A 45 -20.63 43.41 -31.07
C GLU A 45 -21.26 43.84 -32.42
N PRO A 46 -20.53 44.48 -33.36
CA PRO A 46 -21.08 44.76 -34.69
C PRO A 46 -21.50 43.50 -35.46
N GLY A 47 -20.74 42.41 -35.36
CA GLY A 47 -21.07 41.14 -36.00
C GLY A 47 -22.33 40.49 -35.41
N GLN A 48 -22.49 40.55 -34.09
CA GLN A 48 -23.69 40.07 -33.41
C GLN A 48 -24.90 40.96 -33.68
N GLN A 49 -24.73 42.28 -33.78
CA GLN A 49 -25.80 43.20 -34.14
C GLN A 49 -26.28 42.96 -35.58
N LEU A 50 -25.35 42.80 -36.54
CA LEU A 50 -25.65 42.39 -37.90
C LEU A 50 -26.46 41.08 -37.93
N PHE A 51 -26.06 40.09 -37.13
CA PHE A 51 -26.79 38.82 -36.99
C PHE A 51 -28.22 39.02 -36.47
N ILE A 52 -28.39 39.82 -35.41
CA ILE A 52 -29.69 40.10 -34.77
C ILE A 52 -30.62 40.86 -35.73
N ASP A 53 -30.14 41.92 -36.36
CA ASP A 53 -30.93 42.76 -37.25
C ASP A 53 -31.35 41.97 -38.49
N THR A 54 -30.42 41.21 -39.07
CA THR A 54 -30.74 40.34 -40.21
C THR A 54 -31.83 39.31 -39.88
N ILE A 55 -31.80 38.70 -38.68
CA ILE A 55 -32.84 37.76 -38.26
C ILE A 55 -34.22 38.42 -38.27
N ARG A 56 -34.31 39.66 -37.79
CA ARG A 56 -35.57 40.42 -37.74
C ARG A 56 -36.00 40.89 -39.12
N ASP A 57 -35.10 41.54 -39.85
CA ASP A 57 -35.37 42.14 -41.16
C ASP A 57 -35.80 41.10 -42.20
N TYR A 58 -35.18 39.91 -42.17
CA TYR A 58 -35.49 38.82 -43.09
C TYR A 58 -36.47 37.80 -42.51
N ASN A 59 -36.99 38.01 -41.29
CA ASN A 59 -37.87 37.07 -40.58
C ASN A 59 -37.32 35.63 -40.64
N LEU A 60 -36.09 35.44 -40.16
CA LEU A 60 -35.42 34.14 -40.21
C LEU A 60 -35.98 33.18 -39.16
N ASP A 61 -36.20 31.93 -39.54
CA ASP A 61 -36.62 30.84 -38.64
C ASP A 61 -35.42 30.17 -37.93
N GLY A 62 -34.22 30.37 -38.47
CA GLY A 62 -32.97 29.84 -37.93
C GLY A 62 -31.75 30.35 -38.67
N ALA A 63 -30.56 30.08 -38.14
CA ALA A 63 -29.31 30.56 -38.70
C ALA A 63 -28.15 29.57 -38.57
N VAL A 64 -27.25 29.61 -39.55
CA VAL A 64 -25.95 28.92 -39.51
C VAL A 64 -24.85 29.97 -39.45
N VAL A 65 -23.97 29.89 -38.46
CA VAL A 65 -22.80 30.76 -38.36
C VAL A 65 -21.55 29.95 -38.67
N ALA A 66 -20.93 30.21 -39.82
CA ALA A 66 -19.72 29.56 -40.27
C ALA A 66 -18.50 30.31 -39.75
N ASN A 67 -17.89 29.81 -38.66
CA ASN A 67 -16.80 30.47 -37.96
C ASN A 67 -15.86 29.47 -37.27
N CYS A 68 -15.49 29.71 -36.01
CA CYS A 68 -14.67 28.82 -35.20
C CYS A 68 -15.48 27.66 -34.60
N SER A 69 -14.81 26.88 -33.75
CA SER A 69 -15.43 25.76 -33.03
C SER A 69 -16.69 26.18 -32.23
N PRO A 70 -17.74 25.33 -32.22
CA PRO A 70 -18.90 25.51 -31.34
C PRO A 70 -18.49 25.59 -29.86
N THR A 71 -17.40 24.93 -29.46
CA THR A 71 -16.89 24.99 -28.08
C THR A 71 -16.48 26.39 -27.62
N LEU A 72 -16.22 27.33 -28.55
CA LEU A 72 -15.93 28.73 -28.23
C LEU A 72 -17.17 29.62 -28.27
N HIS A 73 -17.86 29.68 -29.42
CA HIS A 73 -18.85 30.73 -29.70
C HIS A 73 -20.29 30.26 -29.91
N GLU A 74 -20.60 28.98 -29.71
CA GLU A 74 -22.00 28.53 -29.78
C GLU A 74 -22.89 29.28 -28.78
N ARG A 75 -22.45 29.41 -27.52
CA ARG A 75 -23.18 30.19 -26.50
C ARG A 75 -23.33 31.67 -26.89
N THR A 76 -22.33 32.26 -27.54
CA THR A 76 -22.37 33.65 -28.01
C THR A 76 -23.52 33.84 -29.00
N PHE A 77 -23.59 33.00 -30.03
CA PHE A 77 -24.64 33.13 -31.06
C PHE A 77 -26.00 32.63 -30.59
N ARG A 78 -26.08 31.64 -29.69
CA ARG A 78 -27.34 31.27 -29.02
C ARG A 78 -27.90 32.44 -28.19
N ASN A 79 -27.05 33.18 -27.48
CA ASN A 79 -27.47 34.38 -26.74
C ASN A 79 -27.90 35.51 -27.70
N ALA A 80 -27.19 35.70 -28.81
CA ALA A 80 -27.61 36.64 -29.85
C ALA A 80 -28.96 36.25 -30.46
N ALA A 81 -29.22 34.95 -30.67
CA ALA A 81 -30.49 34.43 -31.16
C ALA A 81 -31.65 34.73 -30.21
N ILE A 82 -31.43 34.58 -28.90
CA ILE A 82 -32.41 34.96 -27.86
C ILE A 82 -32.73 36.45 -27.95
N ARG A 83 -31.71 37.31 -28.09
CA ARG A 83 -31.89 38.77 -28.29
C ARG A 83 -32.66 39.07 -29.58
N ALA A 84 -32.46 38.28 -30.63
CA ALA A 84 -33.16 38.42 -31.91
C ALA A 84 -34.62 37.93 -31.87
N GLY A 85 -35.00 37.15 -30.86
CA GLY A 85 -36.37 36.63 -30.69
C GLY A 85 -36.61 35.23 -31.28
N ILE A 86 -35.55 34.51 -31.68
CA ILE A 86 -35.67 33.13 -32.18
C ILE A 86 -35.12 32.12 -31.17
N ASN A 87 -35.54 30.87 -31.27
CA ASN A 87 -35.10 29.83 -30.35
C ASN A 87 -33.58 29.59 -30.50
N PRO A 88 -32.78 29.54 -29.41
CA PRO A 88 -31.33 29.36 -29.51
C PRO A 88 -30.92 28.03 -30.18
N TYR A 89 -31.75 26.99 -30.12
CA TYR A 89 -31.47 25.69 -30.76
C TYR A 89 -31.90 25.64 -32.24
N LYS A 90 -32.34 26.78 -32.78
CA LYS A 90 -32.47 27.05 -34.22
C LYS A 90 -31.24 27.79 -34.77
N VAL A 91 -30.14 27.81 -34.02
CA VAL A 91 -28.86 28.34 -34.48
C VAL A 91 -27.79 27.25 -34.37
N GLU A 92 -27.07 27.03 -35.46
CA GLU A 92 -26.02 26.03 -35.56
C GLU A 92 -24.69 26.67 -35.98
N ILE A 93 -23.58 26.05 -35.56
CA ILE A 93 -22.23 26.51 -35.88
C ILE A 93 -21.61 25.56 -36.91
N ALA A 94 -21.13 26.13 -38.02
CA ALA A 94 -20.28 25.42 -38.96
C ALA A 94 -18.82 25.78 -38.66
N ASN A 95 -18.04 24.82 -38.15
CA ASN A 95 -16.63 25.04 -37.83
C ASN A 95 -15.78 25.01 -39.11
N ILE A 96 -15.42 26.21 -39.60
CA ILE A 96 -14.61 26.38 -40.81
C ILE A 96 -13.20 26.92 -40.49
N ARG A 97 -12.85 27.08 -39.21
CA ARG A 97 -11.51 27.53 -38.77
C ARG A 97 -10.64 26.35 -38.33
N GLU A 98 -10.94 25.76 -37.17
CA GLU A 98 -10.14 24.67 -36.61
C GLU A 98 -10.20 23.40 -37.45
N GLN A 99 -11.33 23.12 -38.10
CA GLN A 99 -11.52 21.90 -38.93
C GLN A 99 -11.17 22.09 -40.41
N ILE A 100 -10.99 23.35 -40.85
CA ILE A 100 -10.79 23.68 -42.26
C ILE A 100 -9.65 24.67 -42.48
N SER A 101 -9.81 25.95 -42.17
CA SER A 101 -8.81 26.96 -42.53
C SER A 101 -7.40 26.67 -41.98
N TRP A 102 -7.28 26.30 -40.70
CA TRP A 102 -5.97 26.06 -40.07
C TRP A 102 -5.27 24.80 -40.56
N PRO A 103 -5.92 23.63 -40.70
CA PRO A 103 -5.24 22.44 -41.22
C PRO A 103 -4.99 22.46 -42.74
N HIS A 104 -5.67 23.31 -43.52
CA HIS A 104 -5.57 23.34 -45.00
C HIS A 104 -5.00 24.66 -45.53
N MET A 105 -4.09 25.31 -44.79
CA MET A 105 -3.52 26.62 -45.16
C MET A 105 -2.86 26.61 -46.55
N ASP A 106 -2.29 25.47 -46.95
CA ASP A 106 -1.61 25.30 -48.24
C ASP A 106 -2.54 24.89 -49.39
N GLU A 107 -3.83 24.64 -49.11
CA GLU A 107 -4.82 24.13 -50.08
C GLU A 107 -6.11 24.98 -50.12
N PRO A 108 -6.02 26.29 -50.44
CA PRO A 108 -7.13 27.24 -50.30
C PRO A 108 -8.38 26.89 -51.13
N GLU A 109 -8.20 26.33 -52.32
CA GLU A 109 -9.33 25.88 -53.17
C GLU A 109 -10.08 24.69 -52.56
N ILE A 110 -9.34 23.74 -51.98
CA ILE A 110 -9.91 22.58 -51.28
C ILE A 110 -10.58 23.05 -50.00
N ALA A 111 -9.93 23.92 -49.23
CA ALA A 111 -10.47 24.52 -48.01
C ALA A 111 -11.80 25.25 -48.28
N THR A 112 -11.86 26.04 -49.36
CA THR A 112 -13.08 26.78 -49.76
C THR A 112 -14.22 25.84 -50.13
N ARG A 113 -13.97 24.80 -50.93
CA ARG A 113 -14.98 23.78 -51.27
C ARG A 113 -15.45 23.03 -50.03
N LYS A 114 -14.52 22.63 -49.16
CA LYS A 114 -14.82 21.93 -47.91
C LYS A 114 -15.68 22.80 -46.97
N ALA A 115 -15.38 24.09 -46.86
CA ALA A 115 -16.17 25.03 -46.07
C ALA A 115 -17.61 25.11 -46.53
N LEU A 116 -17.83 25.23 -47.85
CA LEU A 116 -19.18 25.25 -48.42
C LEU A 116 -19.94 23.95 -48.11
N ARG A 117 -19.27 22.79 -48.27
CA ARG A 117 -19.91 21.48 -47.99
C ARG A 117 -20.30 21.32 -46.53
N VAL A 118 -19.43 21.72 -45.60
CA VAL A 118 -19.74 21.71 -44.16
C VAL A 118 -20.90 22.65 -43.84
N ILE A 119 -20.97 23.83 -44.46
CA ILE A 119 -22.10 24.74 -44.27
C ILE A 119 -23.40 24.11 -44.76
N GLU A 120 -23.38 23.50 -45.95
CA GLU A 120 -24.54 22.79 -46.51
C GLU A 120 -25.03 21.67 -45.59
N THR A 121 -24.10 20.86 -45.06
CA THR A 121 -24.40 19.81 -44.08
C THR A 121 -25.08 20.36 -42.82
N VAL A 122 -24.59 21.48 -42.30
CA VAL A 122 -25.14 22.10 -41.08
C VAL A 122 -26.50 22.75 -41.35
N VAL A 123 -26.70 23.34 -42.54
CA VAL A 123 -28.02 23.83 -42.98
C VAL A 123 -29.03 22.68 -43.02
N GLU A 124 -28.65 21.51 -43.57
CA GLU A 124 -29.53 20.34 -43.61
C GLU A 124 -29.93 19.87 -42.20
N LYS A 125 -28.96 19.76 -41.28
CA LYS A 125 -29.24 19.44 -39.88
C LYS A 125 -30.25 20.42 -39.27
N LEU A 126 -30.04 21.72 -39.50
CA LEU A 126 -30.85 22.79 -38.94
C LEU A 126 -32.31 22.74 -39.40
N ARG A 127 -32.58 22.32 -40.65
CA ARG A 127 -33.96 22.19 -41.17
C ARG A 127 -34.82 21.26 -40.30
N ARG A 128 -34.20 20.27 -39.66
CA ARG A 128 -34.86 19.28 -38.79
C ARG A 128 -34.76 19.59 -37.30
N ASN A 129 -34.03 20.62 -36.90
CA ASN A 129 -34.00 21.00 -35.49
C ASN A 129 -35.40 21.42 -35.04
N ILE A 130 -35.81 20.99 -33.85
CA ILE A 130 -36.98 21.50 -33.16
C ILE A 130 -36.57 22.59 -32.16
N SER A 131 -37.52 23.43 -31.79
CA SER A 131 -37.32 24.41 -30.73
C SER A 131 -37.23 23.70 -29.38
N LEU A 132 -36.12 23.91 -28.65
CA LEU A 132 -35.92 23.32 -27.34
C LEU A 132 -36.02 24.39 -26.25
N ARG A 133 -36.47 23.98 -25.06
CA ARG A 133 -36.50 24.84 -23.86
C ARG A 133 -35.44 24.35 -22.90
N LEU A 134 -34.72 25.29 -22.29
CA LEU A 134 -33.73 24.97 -21.26
C LEU A 134 -34.43 24.33 -20.06
N ASN A 135 -33.89 23.21 -19.60
CA ASN A 135 -34.36 22.56 -18.38
C ASN A 135 -33.77 23.28 -17.16
N LYS A 136 -34.59 23.56 -16.15
CA LYS A 136 -34.17 24.17 -14.90
C LYS A 136 -33.92 23.07 -13.87
N VAL A 137 -32.76 23.10 -13.22
CA VAL A 137 -32.44 22.20 -12.11
C VAL A 137 -32.06 23.01 -10.87
N PRO A 138 -32.52 22.65 -9.67
CA PRO A 138 -32.15 23.35 -8.45
C PRO A 138 -30.66 23.18 -8.15
N ILE A 139 -30.06 24.16 -7.47
CA ILE A 139 -28.64 24.14 -7.11
C ILE A 139 -28.49 23.96 -5.60
N THR A 140 -27.83 22.88 -5.17
CA THR A 140 -27.38 22.70 -3.79
C THR A 140 -26.28 23.72 -3.46
N LYS A 141 -26.53 24.58 -2.47
CA LYS A 141 -25.65 25.71 -2.08
C LYS A 141 -24.50 25.31 -1.15
N ARG A 142 -23.80 24.23 -1.53
CA ARG A 142 -22.66 23.68 -0.78
C ARG A 142 -21.57 23.26 -1.76
N ALA A 143 -20.33 23.64 -1.51
CA ALA A 143 -19.19 23.27 -2.35
C ALA A 143 -18.39 22.13 -1.72
N LEU A 144 -17.74 21.32 -2.56
CA LEU A 144 -16.67 20.41 -2.17
C LEU A 144 -15.33 20.96 -2.68
N VAL A 145 -14.33 21.01 -1.82
CA VAL A 145 -12.93 21.29 -2.20
C VAL A 145 -12.09 20.05 -1.91
N ILE A 146 -11.36 19.56 -2.91
CA ILE A 146 -10.54 18.35 -2.81
C ILE A 146 -9.06 18.75 -2.81
N GLY A 147 -8.39 18.58 -1.67
CA GLY A 147 -7.00 18.98 -1.42
C GLY A 147 -6.94 20.24 -0.56
N GLY A 148 -6.26 20.16 0.58
CA GLY A 148 -6.09 21.20 1.59
C GLY A 148 -4.70 21.86 1.55
N GLY A 149 -4.08 21.98 0.39
CA GLY A 149 -2.96 22.92 0.21
C GLY A 149 -3.46 24.36 0.06
N ILE A 150 -2.55 25.33 -0.05
CA ILE A 150 -2.88 26.76 -0.18
C ILE A 150 -3.99 27.08 -1.20
N ALA A 151 -4.06 26.36 -2.33
CA ALA A 151 -5.11 26.57 -3.33
C ALA A 151 -6.50 26.14 -2.83
N GLY A 152 -6.58 25.01 -2.14
CA GLY A 152 -7.84 24.52 -1.58
C GLY A 152 -8.27 25.31 -0.36
N ILE A 153 -7.31 25.67 0.51
CA ILE A 153 -7.53 26.57 1.65
C ILE A 153 -8.13 27.90 1.16
N GLN A 154 -7.49 28.55 0.19
CA GLN A 154 -8.00 29.82 -0.35
C GLN A 154 -9.39 29.66 -0.99
N SER A 155 -9.59 28.61 -1.79
CA SER A 155 -10.88 28.36 -2.43
C SER A 155 -12.00 28.15 -1.40
N ALA A 156 -11.71 27.42 -0.32
CA ALA A 156 -12.67 27.15 0.74
C ALA A 156 -13.02 28.43 1.51
N LEU A 157 -12.02 29.23 1.90
CA LEU A 157 -12.24 30.50 2.58
C LEU A 157 -13.08 31.46 1.74
N ASP A 158 -12.73 31.69 0.48
CA ASP A 158 -13.46 32.63 -0.39
C ASP A 158 -14.93 32.24 -0.59
N ILE A 159 -15.23 30.94 -0.71
CA ILE A 159 -16.62 30.45 -0.83
C ILE A 159 -17.37 30.61 0.50
N ALA A 160 -16.70 30.29 1.60
CA ALA A 160 -17.27 30.32 2.94
C ALA A 160 -17.55 31.75 3.43
N ASP A 161 -16.64 32.68 3.16
CA ASP A 161 -16.77 34.13 3.36
C ASP A 161 -17.85 34.71 2.44
N GLY A 162 -18.06 34.10 1.26
CA GLY A 162 -19.20 34.36 0.39
C GLY A 162 -20.55 33.89 0.93
N GLY A 163 -20.57 33.26 2.12
CA GLY A 163 -21.78 32.85 2.85
C GLY A 163 -22.28 31.44 2.54
N TYR A 164 -21.49 30.60 1.87
CA TYR A 164 -21.88 29.25 1.48
C TYR A 164 -21.11 28.16 2.23
N GLU A 165 -21.75 27.02 2.43
CA GLU A 165 -21.11 25.89 3.09
C GLU A 165 -20.06 25.22 2.18
N VAL A 166 -18.95 24.79 2.78
CA VAL A 166 -17.85 24.11 2.09
C VAL A 166 -17.50 22.84 2.84
N VAL A 167 -17.38 21.73 2.11
CA VAL A 167 -16.72 20.52 2.58
C VAL A 167 -15.30 20.52 2.04
N LEU A 168 -14.29 20.54 2.90
CA LEU A 168 -12.88 20.46 2.50
C LEU A 168 -12.32 19.09 2.86
N VAL A 169 -11.85 18.34 1.86
CA VAL A 169 -11.29 17.00 2.02
C VAL A 169 -9.78 17.04 1.81
N GLU A 170 -9.01 16.57 2.78
CA GLU A 170 -7.54 16.48 2.72
C GLU A 170 -7.08 15.04 3.01
N LYS A 171 -6.18 14.53 2.16
CA LYS A 171 -5.66 13.16 2.20
C LYS A 171 -4.76 12.92 3.40
N GLU A 172 -3.95 13.89 3.75
CA GLU A 172 -3.03 13.87 4.89
C GLU A 172 -3.76 14.21 6.20
N PRO A 173 -3.18 13.91 7.37
CA PRO A 173 -3.78 14.26 8.66
C PRO A 173 -3.97 15.76 8.92
N THR A 174 -3.32 16.61 8.12
CA THR A 174 -3.32 18.06 8.24
C THR A 174 -3.45 18.73 6.87
N ILE A 175 -4.06 19.92 6.86
CA ILE A 175 -3.97 20.86 5.73
C ILE A 175 -2.61 21.61 5.75
N GLY A 176 -2.32 22.36 4.68
CA GLY A 176 -1.07 23.13 4.46
C GLY A 176 -0.27 22.68 3.21
N GLY A 177 -0.53 21.49 2.69
CA GLY A 177 0.06 21.00 1.45
C GLY A 177 1.60 21.10 1.41
N LYS A 178 2.15 21.58 0.29
CA LYS A 178 3.61 21.71 0.10
C LYS A 178 4.19 23.04 0.58
N MET A 179 3.37 24.07 0.75
CA MET A 179 3.84 25.40 1.14
C MET A 179 4.40 25.40 2.57
N ILE A 180 3.78 24.63 3.47
CA ILE A 180 4.25 24.47 4.86
C ILE A 180 5.61 23.75 4.97
N LEU A 181 6.03 23.03 3.92
CA LEU A 181 7.34 22.36 3.89
C LEU A 181 8.49 23.33 3.63
N LEU A 182 8.20 24.52 3.09
CA LEU A 182 9.22 25.49 2.69
C LEU A 182 9.86 26.15 3.93
N SER A 183 11.10 26.61 3.79
CA SER A 183 11.77 27.45 4.79
C SER A 183 11.32 28.91 4.70
N GLU A 184 11.34 29.45 3.48
CA GLU A 184 10.91 30.81 3.10
C GLU A 184 10.24 30.78 1.71
N THR A 185 9.51 31.84 1.36
CA THR A 185 8.88 32.00 0.05
C THR A 185 9.57 33.09 -0.77
N PHE A 186 9.94 32.81 -2.03
CA PHE A 186 10.41 33.83 -2.94
C PHE A 186 9.25 34.72 -3.44
N PRO A 187 9.50 35.98 -3.83
CA PRO A 187 10.78 36.69 -3.79
C PRO A 187 11.02 37.44 -2.45
N THR A 188 10.04 37.45 -1.55
CA THR A 188 10.06 38.27 -0.34
C THR A 188 10.93 37.70 0.77
N LEU A 189 11.20 36.38 0.74
CA LEU A 189 11.81 35.61 1.83
C LEU A 189 10.94 35.56 3.09
N ASP A 190 9.63 35.72 2.95
CA ASP A 190 8.71 35.55 4.08
C ASP A 190 8.68 34.10 4.55
N CYS A 191 8.47 33.90 5.84
CA CYS A 191 8.20 32.57 6.39
C CYS A 191 6.82 32.08 5.90
N PRO A 192 6.72 30.90 5.27
CA PRO A 192 5.46 30.36 4.78
C PRO A 192 4.49 30.08 5.93
N GLN A 193 4.98 29.68 7.10
CA GLN A 193 4.15 29.42 8.28
C GLN A 193 3.43 30.68 8.76
N CYS A 194 4.06 31.85 8.64
CA CYS A 194 3.43 33.13 9.00
C CYS A 194 2.25 33.50 8.10
N ILE A 195 2.22 32.98 6.87
CA ILE A 195 1.18 33.26 5.87
C ILE A 195 0.11 32.17 5.86
N GLU A 196 0.53 30.90 5.88
CA GLU A 196 -0.36 29.76 5.69
C GLU A 196 -1.02 29.30 7.00
N THR A 197 -0.31 29.30 8.14
CA THR A 197 -0.88 28.84 9.42
C THR A 197 -2.11 29.64 9.86
N PRO A 198 -2.16 30.99 9.72
CA PRO A 198 -3.38 31.74 9.98
C PRO A 198 -4.55 31.27 9.13
N LYS A 199 -4.34 31.11 7.81
CA LYS A 199 -5.38 30.60 6.89
C LYS A 199 -5.81 29.17 7.22
N MET A 200 -4.89 28.31 7.64
CA MET A 200 -5.21 26.97 8.12
C MET A 200 -6.09 27.02 9.37
N THR A 201 -5.77 27.92 10.30
CA THR A 201 -6.55 28.13 11.53
C THR A 201 -7.94 28.64 11.21
N ASP A 202 -8.05 29.63 10.31
CA ASP A 202 -9.32 30.17 9.82
C ASP A 202 -10.18 29.03 9.26
N VAL A 203 -9.63 28.21 8.35
CA VAL A 203 -10.33 27.03 7.81
C VAL A 203 -10.78 26.06 8.90
N GLY A 204 -9.93 25.78 9.88
CA GLY A 204 -10.23 24.84 10.97
C GLY A 204 -11.31 25.33 11.94
N GLN A 205 -11.57 26.64 11.99
CA GLN A 205 -12.53 27.28 12.90
C GLN A 205 -13.74 27.89 12.18
N HIS A 206 -13.73 27.97 10.85
CA HIS A 206 -14.76 28.64 10.08
C HIS A 206 -16.11 27.91 10.19
N PRO A 207 -17.22 28.59 10.57
CA PRO A 207 -18.51 27.96 10.81
C PRO A 207 -19.12 27.30 9.55
N ASN A 208 -18.82 27.84 8.37
CA ASN A 208 -19.29 27.29 7.10
C ASN A 208 -18.35 26.25 6.48
N ILE A 209 -17.22 25.90 7.11
CA ILE A 209 -16.27 24.92 6.55
C ILE A 209 -16.29 23.64 7.38
N LYS A 210 -16.67 22.54 6.74
CA LYS A 210 -16.56 21.19 7.28
C LYS A 210 -15.27 20.55 6.80
N LEU A 211 -14.28 20.45 7.69
CA LEU A 211 -12.97 19.90 7.37
C LEU A 211 -12.89 18.39 7.64
N TYR A 212 -12.60 17.62 6.59
CA TYR A 212 -12.27 16.20 6.66
C TYR A 212 -10.79 15.99 6.31
N THR A 213 -9.91 16.00 7.30
CA THR A 213 -8.53 15.53 7.11
C THR A 213 -8.44 14.02 7.19
N TYR A 214 -7.32 13.46 6.74
CA TYR A 214 -7.06 12.04 6.64
C TYR A 214 -8.17 11.28 5.88
N SER A 215 -8.68 11.91 4.82
CA SER A 215 -9.87 11.48 4.10
C SER A 215 -9.67 11.57 2.58
N GLU A 216 -10.27 10.64 1.84
CA GLU A 216 -10.17 10.57 0.38
C GLU A 216 -11.54 10.41 -0.26
N ILE A 217 -11.64 10.78 -1.54
CA ILE A 217 -12.87 10.58 -2.31
C ILE A 217 -12.99 9.12 -2.74
N GLU A 218 -14.01 8.43 -2.25
CA GLU A 218 -14.33 7.05 -2.61
C GLU A 218 -15.07 7.02 -3.95
N ASN A 219 -16.18 7.76 -4.06
CA ASN A 219 -17.05 7.79 -5.24
C ASN A 219 -17.77 9.15 -5.36
N ILE A 220 -18.05 9.58 -6.60
CA ILE A 220 -18.86 10.76 -6.92
C ILE A 220 -19.86 10.39 -8.01
N SER A 221 -21.12 10.71 -7.76
CA SER A 221 -22.22 10.60 -8.71
C SER A 221 -23.03 11.89 -8.77
N GLY A 222 -23.98 11.97 -9.70
CA GLY A 222 -24.82 13.14 -9.89
C GLY A 222 -24.29 14.09 -10.96
N TYR A 223 -24.72 15.35 -10.90
CA TYR A 223 -24.51 16.35 -11.94
C TYR A 223 -24.37 17.75 -11.33
N ILE A 224 -24.05 18.76 -12.15
CA ILE A 224 -23.92 20.16 -11.71
C ILE A 224 -25.11 20.58 -10.83
N GLY A 225 -24.81 21.14 -9.65
CA GLY A 225 -25.81 21.54 -8.66
C GLY A 225 -26.29 20.41 -7.73
N ASN A 226 -26.05 19.13 -8.05
CA ASN A 226 -26.55 17.98 -7.31
C ASN A 226 -25.61 16.77 -7.43
N PHE A 227 -24.41 16.87 -6.85
CA PHE A 227 -23.48 15.76 -6.70
C PHE A 227 -23.66 15.05 -5.37
N ASP A 228 -23.65 13.73 -5.40
CA ASP A 228 -23.59 12.86 -4.23
C ASP A 228 -22.16 12.32 -4.11
N VAL A 229 -21.53 12.58 -2.98
CA VAL A 229 -20.10 12.34 -2.75
C VAL A 229 -19.94 11.36 -1.59
N LYS A 230 -19.27 10.24 -1.82
CA LYS A 230 -18.84 9.33 -0.77
C LYS A 230 -17.38 9.59 -0.44
N ILE A 231 -17.12 9.94 0.82
CA ILE A 231 -15.81 10.27 1.37
C ILE A 231 -15.39 9.13 2.29
N LYS A 232 -14.24 8.52 2.02
CA LYS A 232 -13.62 7.54 2.90
C LYS A 232 -12.72 8.25 3.91
N ARG A 233 -13.15 8.28 5.17
CA ARG A 233 -12.36 8.79 6.29
C ARG A 233 -11.49 7.65 6.83
N LYS A 234 -10.18 7.77 6.67
CA LYS A 234 -9.24 6.79 7.20
C LYS A 234 -9.24 6.86 8.72
N THR A 235 -9.10 5.71 9.37
CA THR A 235 -8.98 5.69 10.82
C THR A 235 -7.64 6.25 11.26
N ALA A 236 -7.68 7.35 12.02
CA ALA A 236 -6.50 7.86 12.70
C ALA A 236 -6.13 7.05 13.95
N TYR A 237 -6.99 6.10 14.36
CA TYR A 237 -6.96 5.42 15.67
C TYR A 237 -6.98 6.37 16.88
N VAL A 238 -7.31 7.63 16.65
CA VAL A 238 -7.41 8.69 17.64
C VAL A 238 -8.73 9.40 17.43
N ASP A 239 -9.49 9.55 18.50
CA ASP A 239 -10.69 10.38 18.52
C ASP A 239 -10.30 11.86 18.50
N TYR A 240 -10.54 12.50 17.35
CA TYR A 240 -10.22 13.92 17.18
C TYR A 240 -10.99 14.82 18.15
N SER A 241 -12.18 14.41 18.61
CA SER A 241 -12.98 15.19 19.56
C SER A 241 -12.44 15.15 20.99
N LYS A 242 -11.73 14.07 21.36
CA LYS A 242 -11.16 13.88 22.71
C LYS A 242 -9.69 14.26 22.78
N CYS A 243 -8.96 14.17 21.67
CA CYS A 243 -7.53 14.47 21.62
C CYS A 243 -7.26 15.94 22.00
N LYS A 244 -6.26 16.15 22.87
CA LYS A 244 -5.83 17.50 23.32
C LYS A 244 -4.53 17.96 22.66
N GLY A 245 -3.91 17.13 21.81
CA GLY A 245 -2.66 17.49 21.13
C GLY A 245 -1.43 17.64 22.04
N CYS A 246 -1.44 17.04 23.24
CA CYS A 246 -0.40 17.19 24.27
C CYS A 246 0.94 16.49 23.98
N ALA A 247 0.97 15.53 23.05
CA ALA A 247 2.15 14.74 22.65
C ALA A 247 2.68 13.66 23.61
N ASP A 248 2.11 13.49 24.81
CA ASP A 248 2.55 12.45 25.77
C ASP A 248 2.61 11.04 25.15
N CYS A 249 1.67 10.74 24.26
CA CYS A 249 1.59 9.46 23.56
C CYS A 249 2.75 9.23 22.58
N ALA A 250 3.31 10.29 21.99
CA ALA A 250 4.45 10.21 21.09
C ALA A 250 5.78 10.03 21.85
N GLU A 251 5.90 10.63 23.05
CA GLU A 251 7.08 10.46 23.91
C GLU A 251 7.31 9.00 24.31
N VAL A 252 6.23 8.30 24.70
CA VAL A 252 6.30 6.89 25.09
C VAL A 252 6.40 5.93 23.90
N CYS A 253 6.17 6.40 22.67
CA CYS A 253 6.16 5.54 21.49
C CYS A 253 7.58 5.02 21.18
N PRO A 254 7.81 3.70 21.21
CA PRO A 254 9.14 3.11 20.94
C PRO A 254 9.42 2.95 19.44
N VAL A 255 8.40 3.13 18.62
CA VAL A 255 8.43 2.90 17.17
C VAL A 255 8.96 4.14 16.47
N LEU A 256 9.93 3.92 15.58
CA LEU A 256 10.48 4.93 14.68
C LEU A 256 10.18 4.55 13.23
N ILE A 257 9.70 5.51 12.46
CA ILE A 257 9.38 5.39 11.04
C ILE A 257 9.91 6.60 10.27
N PRO A 258 10.29 6.46 8.99
CA PRO A 258 10.75 7.55 8.15
C PRO A 258 9.77 8.72 8.12
N ASP A 259 10.29 9.92 8.35
CA ASP A 259 9.48 11.12 8.42
C ASP A 259 9.29 11.74 7.03
N SER A 260 8.11 11.50 6.45
CA SER A 260 7.71 12.07 5.16
C SER A 260 7.61 13.60 5.18
N TYR A 261 7.28 14.22 6.31
CA TYR A 261 7.21 15.69 6.43
C TYR A 261 8.60 16.31 6.26
N ASN A 262 9.63 15.64 6.79
CA ASN A 262 11.02 16.05 6.68
C ASN A 262 11.75 15.40 5.49
N GLY A 263 11.02 15.04 4.43
CA GLY A 263 11.61 14.54 3.18
C GLY A 263 12.39 13.23 3.33
N PHE A 264 12.02 12.40 4.32
CA PHE A 264 12.74 11.17 4.69
C PHE A 264 14.21 11.40 5.11
N LEU A 265 14.52 12.58 5.66
CA LEU A 265 15.84 12.90 6.22
C LEU A 265 15.95 12.62 7.73
N SER A 266 14.85 12.23 8.36
CA SER A 266 14.78 11.93 9.79
C SER A 266 13.73 10.87 10.09
N LEU A 267 13.68 10.43 11.35
CA LEU A 267 12.69 9.49 11.84
C LEU A 267 11.68 10.21 12.73
N ARG A 268 10.42 9.81 12.64
CA ARG A 268 9.34 10.22 13.55
C ARG A 268 8.73 9.01 14.25
N LYS A 269 7.83 9.28 15.21
CA LYS A 269 7.06 8.26 15.93
C LYS A 269 5.91 7.71 15.07
N ALA A 270 5.44 6.49 15.38
CA ALA A 270 4.28 5.92 14.70
C ALA A 270 2.96 6.60 15.05
N ILE A 271 2.82 7.06 16.30
CA ILE A 271 1.80 8.03 16.69
C ILE A 271 2.42 9.42 16.59
N TYR A 272 1.87 10.28 15.74
CA TYR A 272 2.51 11.52 15.36
C TYR A 272 1.49 12.63 15.08
N ARG A 273 2.00 13.86 15.12
CA ARG A 273 1.40 15.03 14.52
C ARG A 273 2.41 15.52 13.48
N PRO A 274 2.02 15.79 12.22
CA PRO A 274 2.97 16.10 11.14
C PRO A 274 3.96 17.24 11.47
N PHE A 275 3.47 18.30 12.10
CA PHE A 275 4.26 19.42 12.62
C PHE A 275 3.51 20.12 13.76
N ALA A 276 4.13 21.09 14.44
CA ALA A 276 3.56 21.69 15.64
C ALA A 276 2.27 22.48 15.38
N GLN A 277 2.20 23.19 14.25
CA GLN A 277 1.09 24.04 13.84
C GLN A 277 0.05 23.33 12.96
N ALA A 278 0.06 21.99 12.94
CA ALA A 278 -0.85 21.19 12.12
C ALA A 278 -2.32 21.49 12.45
N VAL A 279 -3.18 21.48 11.42
CA VAL A 279 -4.63 21.68 11.55
C VAL A 279 -5.36 20.51 10.90
N PRO A 280 -6.18 19.74 11.65
CA PRO A 280 -6.44 19.88 13.09
C PRO A 280 -5.22 19.53 13.95
N ASN A 281 -5.12 20.17 15.13
CA ASN A 281 -4.02 19.97 16.07
C ASN A 281 -4.21 18.69 16.91
N VAL A 282 -4.23 17.54 16.24
CA VAL A 282 -4.47 16.21 16.82
C VAL A 282 -3.43 15.20 16.33
N PHE A 283 -3.35 14.07 17.02
CA PHE A 283 -2.42 12.99 16.68
C PHE A 283 -3.10 11.92 15.81
N THR A 284 -2.29 11.21 15.03
CA THR A 284 -2.69 10.09 14.16
C THR A 284 -1.73 8.94 14.37
N ILE A 285 -2.22 7.70 14.36
CA ILE A 285 -1.40 6.50 14.35
C ILE A 285 -1.28 5.96 12.93
N GLU A 286 -0.06 5.77 12.45
CA GLU A 286 0.18 5.12 11.16
C GLU A 286 0.30 3.61 11.31
N LYS A 287 -0.64 2.87 10.73
CA LYS A 287 -0.57 1.41 10.54
C LYS A 287 -0.56 1.12 9.03
N LYS A 288 0.45 0.39 8.56
CA LYS A 288 0.58 0.03 7.13
C LYS A 288 -0.04 -1.32 6.78
N GLY A 289 -0.23 -2.20 7.77
CA GLY A 289 -0.82 -3.53 7.62
C GLY A 289 -0.21 -4.54 8.58
N THR A 290 -0.50 -5.83 8.39
CA THR A 290 0.08 -6.92 9.19
C THR A 290 1.55 -7.14 8.78
N PRO A 291 2.52 -6.93 9.68
CA PRO A 291 3.93 -7.08 9.33
C PRO A 291 4.27 -8.54 8.99
N PRO A 292 5.24 -8.80 8.08
CA PRO A 292 5.61 -10.15 7.65
C PRO A 292 5.90 -11.11 8.80
N CYS A 293 6.58 -10.63 9.85
CA CYS A 293 6.92 -11.42 11.03
C CYS A 293 5.71 -11.90 11.84
N LYS A 294 4.58 -11.17 11.83
CA LYS A 294 3.31 -11.57 12.46
C LYS A 294 2.48 -12.43 11.52
N ALA A 295 2.44 -12.09 10.23
CA ALA A 295 1.67 -12.81 9.22
C ALA A 295 2.17 -14.25 9.03
N THR A 296 3.49 -14.45 8.99
CA THR A 296 4.10 -15.78 8.79
C THR A 296 4.20 -16.61 10.08
N CYS A 297 3.99 -16.01 11.25
CA CYS A 297 4.03 -16.74 12.51
C CYS A 297 2.73 -17.54 12.65
N PRO A 298 2.77 -18.89 12.72
CA PRO A 298 1.53 -19.68 12.86
C PRO A 298 0.75 -19.38 14.14
N ALA A 299 1.43 -18.88 15.18
CA ALA A 299 0.81 -18.42 16.43
C ALA A 299 0.36 -16.95 16.40
N HIS A 300 0.58 -16.23 15.29
CA HIS A 300 0.24 -14.82 15.08
C HIS A 300 0.69 -13.84 16.18
N LEU A 301 1.86 -14.07 16.74
CA LEU A 301 2.41 -13.25 17.82
C LEU A 301 2.63 -11.80 17.39
N ASN A 302 2.41 -10.84 18.29
CA ASN A 302 2.74 -9.43 18.05
C ASN A 302 4.26 -9.18 18.13
N VAL A 303 4.98 -9.65 17.11
CA VAL A 303 6.45 -9.56 17.02
C VAL A 303 6.97 -8.14 17.14
N GLN A 304 6.42 -7.21 16.35
CA GLN A 304 6.88 -5.82 16.42
C GLN A 304 6.60 -5.19 17.77
N GLY A 305 5.50 -5.56 18.44
CA GLY A 305 5.14 -5.05 19.77
C GLY A 305 6.22 -5.33 20.81
N TYR A 306 6.56 -6.60 21.03
CA TYR A 306 7.56 -6.95 22.04
C TYR A 306 8.99 -6.55 21.62
N VAL A 307 9.32 -6.57 20.33
CA VAL A 307 10.61 -6.05 19.85
C VAL A 307 10.74 -4.55 20.13
N ALA A 308 9.67 -3.77 19.90
CA ALA A 308 9.69 -2.33 20.18
C ALA A 308 9.74 -2.04 21.70
N ALA A 309 9.06 -2.84 22.53
CA ALA A 309 9.18 -2.73 23.98
C ALA A 309 10.62 -3.04 24.45
N THR A 310 11.25 -4.10 23.94
CA THR A 310 12.67 -4.42 24.20
C THR A 310 13.60 -3.30 23.75
N ARG A 311 13.37 -2.72 22.56
CA ARG A 311 14.13 -1.56 22.07
C ARG A 311 14.12 -0.39 23.06
N ALA A 312 13.00 -0.19 23.76
CA ALA A 312 12.84 0.87 24.75
C ALA A 312 13.27 0.47 26.18
N GLY A 313 13.87 -0.72 26.37
CA GLY A 313 14.24 -1.24 27.69
C GLY A 313 13.04 -1.60 28.58
N ARG A 314 11.83 -1.68 28.02
CA ARG A 314 10.60 -2.01 28.74
C ARG A 314 10.32 -3.51 28.70
N PHE A 315 11.20 -4.29 29.34
CA PHE A 315 11.15 -5.76 29.28
C PHE A 315 9.86 -6.34 29.88
N ASP A 316 9.37 -5.76 30.99
CA ASP A 316 8.07 -6.13 31.60
C ASP A 316 6.92 -6.08 30.60
N GLN A 317 6.87 -5.03 29.81
CA GLN A 317 5.83 -4.88 28.81
C GLN A 317 6.06 -5.81 27.62
N GLY A 318 7.30 -5.99 27.18
CA GLY A 318 7.63 -6.93 26.11
C GLY A 318 7.12 -8.33 26.41
N ILE A 319 7.33 -8.82 27.64
CA ILE A 319 6.83 -10.13 28.06
C ILE A 319 5.31 -10.14 28.32
N LYS A 320 4.67 -9.03 28.67
CA LYS A 320 3.19 -8.93 28.70
C LYS A 320 2.56 -9.03 27.31
N ILE A 321 3.14 -8.37 26.30
CA ILE A 321 2.67 -8.47 24.89
C ILE A 321 2.75 -9.92 24.38
N ILE A 322 3.90 -10.53 24.62
CA ILE A 322 4.09 -11.94 25.01
C ILE A 322 2.87 -12.77 25.43
N ARG A 323 2.76 -12.85 26.76
CA ARG A 323 1.90 -13.74 27.52
C ARG A 323 0.44 -13.36 27.37
N GLU A 324 0.11 -12.09 27.60
CA GLU A 324 -1.26 -11.61 27.78
C GLU A 324 -1.90 -11.25 26.45
N GLU A 325 -1.30 -10.31 25.70
CA GLU A 325 -1.92 -9.80 24.47
C GLU A 325 -1.94 -10.84 23.34
N SER A 326 -0.84 -11.56 23.16
CA SER A 326 -0.75 -12.63 22.16
C SER A 326 -1.24 -13.99 22.69
N ARG A 327 -1.70 -14.05 23.95
CA ARG A 327 -2.14 -15.28 24.65
C ARG A 327 -1.16 -16.45 24.47
N PHE A 328 0.15 -16.20 24.63
CA PHE A 328 1.17 -17.18 24.28
C PHE A 328 1.95 -17.70 25.51
N PRO A 329 1.70 -18.93 25.98
CA PRO A 329 2.29 -19.45 27.21
C PRO A 329 3.70 -20.06 27.04
N PHE A 330 4.28 -20.08 25.82
CA PHE A 330 5.54 -20.77 25.53
C PHE A 330 6.70 -19.85 25.16
N ALA A 331 6.80 -18.65 25.74
CA ALA A 331 7.83 -17.68 25.37
C ALA A 331 9.27 -18.23 25.54
N GLY A 332 9.55 -18.91 26.65
CA GLY A 332 10.84 -19.48 27.00
C GLY A 332 11.21 -20.69 26.13
N ILE A 333 10.26 -21.60 25.89
CA ILE A 333 10.42 -22.74 24.98
C ILE A 333 10.64 -22.23 23.55
N ALA A 334 9.77 -21.34 23.05
CA ALA A 334 9.89 -20.81 21.71
C ALA A 334 11.17 -20.01 21.49
N GLY A 335 11.71 -19.37 22.54
CA GLY A 335 13.00 -18.69 22.48
C GLY A 335 14.20 -19.62 22.26
N ARG A 336 14.03 -20.93 22.46
CA ARG A 336 15.10 -21.94 22.35
C ARG A 336 14.95 -22.82 21.11
N ILE A 337 13.74 -23.29 20.83
CA ILE A 337 13.51 -24.35 19.83
C ILE A 337 12.73 -23.92 18.58
N CYS A 338 12.24 -22.68 18.51
CA CYS A 338 11.43 -22.24 17.38
C CYS A 338 12.27 -22.16 16.08
N THR A 339 11.66 -22.60 14.97
CA THR A 339 12.22 -22.55 13.61
C THR A 339 12.14 -21.16 12.96
N HIS A 340 11.66 -20.15 13.71
CA HIS A 340 11.71 -18.73 13.42
C HIS A 340 11.26 -18.33 11.99
N PRO A 341 10.08 -18.75 11.50
CA PRO A 341 9.57 -18.34 10.19
C PRO A 341 9.47 -16.80 10.07
N CYS A 342 9.20 -16.12 11.18
CA CYS A 342 9.19 -14.67 11.30
C CYS A 342 10.50 -13.97 10.91
N GLU A 343 11.65 -14.62 11.11
CA GLU A 343 12.96 -14.10 10.70
C GLU A 343 13.23 -14.38 9.23
N ARG A 344 12.68 -15.47 8.67
CA ARG A 344 12.84 -15.84 7.26
C ARG A 344 12.24 -14.79 6.34
N GLU A 345 11.06 -14.29 6.68
CA GLU A 345 10.32 -13.26 5.93
C GLU A 345 10.59 -11.83 6.44
N CYS A 346 11.62 -11.61 7.26
CA CYS A 346 11.90 -10.29 7.83
C CYS A 346 12.38 -9.30 6.76
N ASP A 347 11.65 -8.19 6.57
CA ASP A 347 11.99 -7.13 5.62
C ASP A 347 13.37 -6.49 5.83
N ARG A 348 13.94 -6.58 7.05
CA ARG A 348 15.26 -6.04 7.38
C ARG A 348 16.38 -6.67 6.53
N LYS A 349 16.18 -7.88 6.00
CA LYS A 349 17.11 -8.53 5.05
C LYS A 349 17.38 -7.71 3.79
N ASN A 350 16.50 -6.76 3.45
CA ASN A 350 16.72 -5.84 2.34
C ASN A 350 17.71 -4.71 2.66
N VAL A 351 18.16 -4.59 3.92
CA VAL A 351 19.17 -3.63 4.38
C VAL A 351 20.45 -4.35 4.76
N ASP A 352 20.35 -5.35 5.65
CA ASP A 352 21.44 -6.25 6.05
C ASP A 352 20.94 -7.69 6.29
N ASP A 353 20.59 -8.05 7.53
CA ASP A 353 20.13 -9.38 7.95
C ASP A 353 18.88 -9.25 8.84
N SER A 354 18.11 -10.31 8.97
CA SER A 354 16.96 -10.41 9.86
C SER A 354 17.26 -10.02 11.32
N VAL A 355 16.22 -9.53 11.99
CA VAL A 355 16.23 -9.31 13.45
C VAL A 355 16.12 -10.66 14.15
N SER A 356 16.89 -10.85 15.22
CA SER A 356 16.91 -12.08 16.04
C SER A 356 15.71 -12.18 16.98
N ILE A 357 14.53 -12.25 16.38
CA ILE A 357 13.22 -12.35 17.04
C ILE A 357 13.16 -13.53 18.03
N LYS A 358 13.71 -14.70 17.66
CA LYS A 358 13.82 -15.89 18.53
C LYS A 358 14.53 -15.52 19.85
N TYR A 359 15.69 -14.87 19.76
CA TYR A 359 16.52 -14.56 20.92
C TYR A 359 15.99 -13.38 21.75
N ILE A 360 15.30 -12.40 21.12
CA ILE A 360 14.56 -11.36 21.86
C ILE A 360 13.48 -12.00 22.74
N LYS A 361 12.73 -12.95 22.19
CA LYS A 361 11.70 -13.68 22.94
C LYS A 361 12.30 -14.50 24.08
N ARG A 362 13.43 -15.18 23.83
CA ARG A 362 14.18 -15.91 24.86
C ARG A 362 14.58 -14.99 26.01
N PHE A 363 15.23 -13.87 25.68
CA PHE A 363 15.69 -12.91 26.67
C PHE A 363 14.55 -12.42 27.57
N LEU A 364 13.41 -12.06 26.99
CA LEU A 364 12.25 -11.58 27.75
C LEU A 364 11.71 -12.63 28.72
N ALA A 365 11.64 -13.90 28.31
CA ALA A 365 11.21 -14.99 29.18
C ALA A 365 12.22 -15.29 30.30
N ASP A 366 13.52 -15.27 29.98
CA ASP A 366 14.59 -15.48 30.96
C ASP A 366 14.66 -14.30 31.96
N TRP A 367 14.45 -13.07 31.48
CA TRP A 367 14.37 -11.86 32.29
C TRP A 367 13.18 -11.88 33.25
N GLU A 368 11.98 -12.27 32.77
CA GLU A 368 10.78 -12.45 33.59
C GLU A 368 11.06 -13.37 34.78
N TRP A 369 11.65 -14.53 34.50
CA TRP A 369 11.97 -15.50 35.54
C TRP A 369 13.05 -14.98 36.50
N LYS A 370 14.15 -14.42 35.98
CA LYS A 370 15.26 -13.94 36.80
C LYS A 370 14.86 -12.79 37.74
N THR A 371 13.97 -11.91 37.30
CA THR A 371 13.57 -10.72 38.06
C THR A 371 12.38 -10.95 38.97
N LYS A 372 11.41 -11.78 38.55
CA LYS A 372 10.16 -11.98 39.29
C LYS A 372 10.06 -13.33 40.00
N ASN A 373 10.94 -14.28 39.66
CA ASN A 373 10.94 -15.66 40.16
C ASN A 373 9.61 -16.42 39.92
N LYS A 374 8.82 -15.98 38.94
CA LYS A 374 7.57 -16.58 38.48
C LYS A 374 7.24 -16.07 37.08
N ILE A 375 6.36 -16.77 36.37
CA ILE A 375 5.69 -16.21 35.18
C ILE A 375 4.61 -15.26 35.71
N ASP A 376 4.74 -13.97 35.41
CA ASP A 376 3.92 -12.91 35.99
C ASP A 376 2.96 -12.37 34.93
N ALA A 377 2.02 -13.23 34.58
CA ALA A 377 0.92 -12.92 33.69
C ALA A 377 -0.39 -13.35 34.35
N SER A 378 -1.39 -12.47 34.26
CA SER A 378 -2.72 -12.74 34.81
C SER A 378 -3.74 -12.75 33.69
N PHE A 379 -4.59 -13.78 33.67
CA PHE A 379 -5.74 -13.82 32.78
C PHE A 379 -7.02 -13.83 33.59
N GLU A 380 -7.97 -13.00 33.17
CA GLU A 380 -9.36 -13.14 33.60
C GLU A 380 -9.96 -14.31 32.82
N ILE A 381 -10.18 -15.43 33.53
CA ILE A 381 -10.92 -16.56 32.97
C ILE A 381 -12.39 -16.12 32.88
N LYS A 382 -12.99 -16.27 31.69
CA LYS A 382 -14.40 -15.98 31.50
C LYS A 382 -15.28 -16.85 32.40
N GLU A 383 -16.55 -16.48 32.55
CA GLU A 383 -17.51 -17.23 33.37
C GLU A 383 -17.47 -18.74 33.08
N GLU A 384 -17.40 -19.54 34.14
CA GLU A 384 -17.25 -20.99 34.06
C GLU A 384 -18.40 -21.61 33.25
N ARG A 385 -18.05 -22.35 32.21
CA ARG A 385 -18.97 -23.01 31.29
C ARG A 385 -19.23 -24.45 31.73
N LYS A 386 -20.38 -25.02 31.31
CA LYS A 386 -20.75 -26.40 31.65
C LYS A 386 -20.18 -27.41 30.66
N GLU A 387 -19.84 -26.94 29.46
CA GLU A 387 -19.34 -27.74 28.36
C GLU A 387 -17.96 -28.31 28.68
N LYS A 388 -17.82 -29.63 28.46
CA LYS A 388 -16.62 -30.40 28.74
C LYS A 388 -15.86 -30.68 27.45
N ILE A 389 -14.57 -30.37 27.46
CA ILE A 389 -13.67 -30.58 26.33
C ILE A 389 -12.55 -31.52 26.77
N THR A 390 -12.38 -32.61 26.03
CA THR A 390 -11.26 -33.53 26.25
C THR A 390 -10.22 -33.36 25.16
N ILE A 391 -8.96 -33.23 25.58
CA ILE A 391 -7.81 -33.08 24.71
C ILE A 391 -6.93 -34.32 24.86
N ILE A 392 -6.63 -34.98 23.74
CA ILE A 392 -5.78 -36.18 23.72
C ILE A 392 -4.39 -35.77 23.24
N GLY A 393 -3.41 -35.87 24.13
CA GLY A 393 -2.03 -35.47 23.90
C GLY A 393 -1.68 -34.13 24.56
N ALA A 394 -0.73 -34.17 25.48
CA ALA A 394 -0.18 -33.03 26.22
C ALA A 394 1.09 -32.46 25.54
N GLY A 395 1.15 -32.50 24.21
CA GLY A 395 2.17 -31.83 23.41
C GLY A 395 1.87 -30.34 23.14
N PRO A 396 2.69 -29.63 22.36
CA PRO A 396 2.52 -28.20 22.08
C PRO A 396 1.12 -27.84 21.56
N SER A 397 0.59 -28.63 20.63
CA SER A 397 -0.74 -28.44 20.04
C SER A 397 -1.85 -28.57 21.09
N GLY A 398 -1.86 -29.69 21.83
CA GLY A 398 -2.85 -29.94 22.87
C GLY A 398 -2.77 -28.96 24.03
N LEU A 399 -1.57 -28.62 24.50
CA LEU A 399 -1.36 -27.63 25.56
C LEU A 399 -1.82 -26.23 25.14
N THR A 400 -1.60 -25.82 23.89
CA THR A 400 -2.09 -24.54 23.36
C THR A 400 -3.61 -24.52 23.32
N ALA A 401 -4.23 -25.57 22.77
CA ALA A 401 -5.68 -25.68 22.71
C ALA A 401 -6.30 -25.67 24.11
N ALA A 402 -5.68 -26.38 25.06
CA ALA A 402 -6.13 -26.46 26.44
C ALA A 402 -6.11 -25.10 27.11
N PHE A 403 -5.00 -24.38 26.94
CA PHE A 403 -4.83 -23.05 27.48
C PHE A 403 -5.85 -22.06 26.92
N ASP A 404 -5.96 -21.93 25.60
CA ASP A 404 -6.88 -20.98 24.96
C ASP A 404 -8.35 -21.29 25.30
N LEU A 405 -8.76 -22.57 25.30
CA LEU A 405 -10.12 -22.98 25.67
C LEU A 405 -10.42 -22.73 27.15
N ARG A 406 -9.45 -22.97 28.03
CA ARG A 406 -9.64 -22.72 29.46
C ARG A 406 -9.87 -21.24 29.74
N LEU A 407 -9.15 -20.34 29.06
CA LEU A 407 -9.36 -18.89 29.20
C LEU A 407 -10.77 -18.44 28.76
N GLU A 408 -11.40 -19.18 27.85
CA GLU A 408 -12.79 -18.94 27.42
C GLU A 408 -13.84 -19.53 28.38
N GLY A 409 -13.42 -20.06 29.54
CA GLY A 409 -14.30 -20.56 30.61
C GLY A 409 -14.66 -22.04 30.53
N PHE A 410 -14.19 -22.77 29.50
CA PHE A 410 -14.52 -24.19 29.31
C PHE A 410 -13.86 -25.10 30.36
N GLN A 411 -14.50 -26.24 30.64
CA GLN A 411 -13.92 -27.31 31.46
C GLN A 411 -13.05 -28.21 30.58
N VAL A 412 -11.73 -28.12 30.76
CA VAL A 412 -10.75 -28.81 29.91
C VAL A 412 -10.01 -29.90 30.69
N GLU A 413 -10.03 -31.13 30.18
CA GLU A 413 -9.19 -32.24 30.63
C GLU A 413 -8.22 -32.67 29.51
N VAL A 414 -6.93 -32.72 29.80
CA VAL A 414 -5.88 -33.22 28.92
C VAL A 414 -5.48 -34.62 29.36
N ILE A 415 -5.55 -35.59 28.46
CA ILE A 415 -5.19 -36.99 28.69
C ILE A 415 -3.91 -37.29 27.90
N ASP A 416 -2.90 -37.87 28.56
CA ASP A 416 -1.66 -38.29 27.91
C ASP A 416 -1.09 -39.57 28.56
N LYS A 417 -0.45 -40.41 27.75
CA LYS A 417 0.18 -41.66 28.17
C LYS A 417 1.53 -41.45 28.87
N LEU A 418 2.18 -40.31 28.67
CA LEU A 418 3.43 -39.96 29.33
C LEU A 418 3.21 -39.64 30.82
N PRO A 419 4.24 -39.78 31.66
CA PRO A 419 4.14 -39.45 33.07
C PRO A 419 4.04 -37.94 33.33
N GLU A 420 4.61 -37.12 32.44
CA GLU A 420 4.61 -35.66 32.53
C GLU A 420 4.22 -35.04 31.17
N PRO A 421 3.51 -33.90 31.18
CA PRO A 421 3.15 -33.18 29.96
C PRO A 421 4.38 -32.61 29.23
N GLY A 422 4.23 -32.33 27.94
CA GLY A 422 5.26 -31.77 27.07
C GLY A 422 5.40 -32.50 25.73
N GLY A 423 4.95 -33.76 25.65
CA GLY A 423 5.06 -34.58 24.43
C GLY A 423 6.51 -34.64 23.93
N LEU A 424 6.72 -34.39 22.64
CA LEU A 424 8.07 -34.36 22.04
C LEU A 424 8.98 -33.27 22.62
N LEU A 425 8.45 -32.21 23.26
CA LEU A 425 9.29 -31.24 23.96
C LEU A 425 10.02 -31.87 25.15
N LEU A 426 9.36 -32.82 25.83
CA LEU A 426 9.90 -33.53 26.97
C LEU A 426 10.75 -34.72 26.53
N THR A 427 10.26 -35.50 25.54
CA THR A 427 10.89 -36.77 25.18
C THR A 427 11.89 -36.66 24.03
N GLY A 428 11.69 -35.73 23.10
CA GLY A 428 12.47 -35.62 21.87
C GLY A 428 13.57 -34.57 21.90
N ILE A 429 13.41 -33.47 22.65
CA ILE A 429 14.37 -32.36 22.64
C ILE A 429 15.35 -32.49 23.83
N PRO A 430 16.66 -32.58 23.58
CA PRO A 430 17.65 -32.69 24.66
C PRO A 430 17.73 -31.46 25.56
N SER A 431 18.11 -31.67 26.82
CA SER A 431 18.22 -30.60 27.83
C SER A 431 19.27 -29.53 27.54
N TYR A 432 20.27 -29.83 26.70
CA TYR A 432 21.26 -28.84 26.26
C TYR A 432 20.68 -27.81 25.28
N ARG A 433 19.49 -28.06 24.71
CA ARG A 433 18.72 -27.11 23.88
C ARG A 433 17.51 -26.57 24.62
N LEU A 434 16.76 -27.45 25.29
CA LEU A 434 15.57 -27.08 26.06
C LEU A 434 15.71 -27.58 27.50
N PRO A 435 16.18 -26.73 28.43
CA PRO A 435 16.28 -27.09 29.83
C PRO A 435 14.92 -27.55 30.40
N LYS A 436 14.93 -28.66 31.14
CA LYS A 436 13.70 -29.28 31.69
C LYS A 436 12.98 -28.36 32.68
N ASP A 437 13.72 -27.52 33.39
CA ASP A 437 13.17 -26.50 34.29
C ASP A 437 12.39 -25.43 33.54
N VAL A 438 12.87 -24.99 32.36
CA VAL A 438 12.14 -24.04 31.50
C VAL A 438 10.84 -24.66 31.00
N LEU A 439 10.89 -25.89 30.50
CA LEU A 439 9.70 -26.64 30.07
C LEU A 439 8.68 -26.75 31.22
N LYS A 440 9.15 -27.18 32.39
CA LYS A 440 8.31 -27.36 33.58
C LYS A 440 7.63 -26.05 34.00
N ARG A 441 8.36 -24.93 34.04
CA ARG A 441 7.81 -23.61 34.42
C ARG A 441 6.63 -23.20 33.54
N GLU A 442 6.76 -23.34 32.22
CA GLU A 442 5.72 -22.90 31.28
C GLU A 442 4.51 -23.85 31.27
N ILE A 443 4.71 -25.14 31.51
CA ILE A 443 3.60 -26.09 31.70
C ILE A 443 2.89 -25.84 33.03
N ASP A 444 3.63 -25.63 34.13
CA ASP A 444 3.04 -25.34 35.43
C ASP A 444 2.22 -24.04 35.40
N PHE A 445 2.64 -23.06 34.57
CA PHE A 445 1.82 -21.90 34.27
C PHE A 445 0.50 -22.25 33.56
N ILE A 446 0.52 -23.16 32.57
CA ILE A 446 -0.74 -23.64 31.96
C ILE A 446 -1.60 -24.38 32.98
N LYS A 447 -1.02 -25.24 33.83
CA LYS A 447 -1.74 -25.92 34.93
C LYS A 447 -2.41 -24.92 35.86
N SER A 448 -1.76 -23.79 36.14
CA SER A 448 -2.32 -22.74 37.02
C SER A 448 -3.62 -22.10 36.52
N THR A 449 -3.95 -22.24 35.23
CA THR A 449 -5.22 -21.76 34.66
C THR A 449 -6.42 -22.65 35.01
N GLY A 450 -6.20 -23.83 35.60
CA GLY A 450 -7.26 -24.77 35.98
C GLY A 450 -7.52 -25.89 34.95
N VAL A 451 -6.66 -26.04 33.94
CA VAL A 451 -6.66 -27.22 33.06
C VAL A 451 -6.36 -28.48 33.88
N LYS A 452 -7.21 -29.51 33.75
CA LYS A 452 -6.99 -30.80 34.42
C LYS A 452 -6.11 -31.70 33.57
N PHE A 453 -5.17 -32.38 34.21
CA PHE A 453 -4.26 -33.32 33.54
C PHE A 453 -4.45 -34.72 34.07
N ARG A 454 -4.70 -35.67 33.16
CA ARG A 454 -4.77 -37.10 33.43
C ARG A 454 -3.61 -37.78 32.71
N MET A 455 -2.47 -37.84 33.40
CA MET A 455 -1.22 -38.43 32.91
C MET A 455 -1.20 -39.95 33.09
N ASN A 456 -0.21 -40.64 32.52
CA ASN A 456 -0.09 -42.11 32.57
C ASN A 456 -1.37 -42.84 32.11
N THR A 457 -2.12 -42.25 31.19
CA THR A 457 -3.39 -42.81 30.70
C THR A 457 -3.32 -42.94 29.19
N GLU A 458 -3.28 -44.18 28.69
CA GLU A 458 -3.24 -44.49 27.27
C GLU A 458 -4.64 -44.68 26.71
N VAL A 459 -5.08 -43.74 25.87
CA VAL A 459 -6.35 -43.87 25.14
C VAL A 459 -6.28 -45.10 24.23
N GLY A 460 -7.37 -45.88 24.19
CA GLY A 460 -7.46 -47.17 23.51
C GLY A 460 -7.08 -48.37 24.38
N LYS A 461 -6.41 -48.16 25.53
CA LYS A 461 -6.02 -49.21 26.47
C LYS A 461 -6.66 -49.01 27.84
N ASP A 462 -6.42 -47.85 28.47
CA ASP A 462 -6.92 -47.54 29.81
C ASP A 462 -8.30 -46.87 29.78
N ILE A 463 -8.59 -46.13 28.70
CA ILE A 463 -9.90 -45.52 28.42
C ILE A 463 -10.20 -45.62 26.91
N SER A 464 -11.43 -45.99 26.54
CA SER A 464 -11.78 -46.12 25.12
C SER A 464 -12.04 -44.75 24.48
N PHE A 465 -11.68 -44.57 23.21
CA PHE A 465 -11.99 -43.32 22.49
C PHE A 465 -13.51 -43.06 22.40
N LYS A 466 -14.32 -44.13 22.34
CA LYS A 466 -15.79 -44.05 22.35
C LYS A 466 -16.33 -43.46 23.64
N GLU A 467 -15.80 -43.89 24.78
CA GLU A 467 -16.15 -43.34 26.10
C GLU A 467 -15.80 -41.84 26.21
N ILE A 468 -14.64 -41.42 25.70
CA ILE A 468 -14.27 -40.00 25.62
C ILE A 468 -15.28 -39.23 24.77
N LEU A 469 -15.63 -39.78 23.61
CA LEU A 469 -16.58 -39.15 22.70
C LEU A 469 -17.97 -39.02 23.32
N GLU A 470 -18.44 -39.99 24.08
CA GLU A 470 -19.76 -39.94 24.75
C GLU A 470 -19.79 -38.92 25.90
N ASN A 471 -18.67 -38.73 26.61
CA ASN A 471 -18.60 -37.87 27.80
C ASN A 471 -18.13 -36.43 27.54
N SER A 472 -17.80 -36.09 26.29
CA SER A 472 -17.29 -34.77 25.90
C SER A 472 -18.21 -34.07 24.89
N ASP A 473 -18.38 -32.76 25.06
CA ASP A 473 -19.09 -31.90 24.12
C ASP A 473 -18.25 -31.62 22.87
N ALA A 474 -16.92 -31.57 23.03
CA ALA A 474 -15.95 -31.54 21.95
C ALA A 474 -14.65 -32.29 22.31
N VAL A 475 -13.96 -32.81 21.31
CA VAL A 475 -12.68 -33.53 21.47
C VAL A 475 -11.62 -32.93 20.55
N PHE A 476 -10.42 -32.68 21.07
CA PHE A 476 -9.26 -32.33 20.27
C PHE A 476 -8.19 -33.42 20.32
N ILE A 477 -7.72 -33.86 19.16
CA ILE A 477 -6.66 -34.87 19.03
C ILE A 477 -5.35 -34.16 18.66
N GLY A 478 -4.45 -34.08 19.63
CA GLY A 478 -3.09 -33.54 19.51
C GLY A 478 -2.02 -34.58 19.85
N ALA A 479 -2.28 -35.85 19.55
CA ALA A 479 -1.50 -37.01 20.01
C ALA A 479 -0.12 -37.19 19.34
N GLY A 480 0.29 -36.28 18.45
CA GLY A 480 1.60 -36.33 17.80
C GLY A 480 1.82 -37.50 16.82
N ALA A 481 3.06 -37.65 16.36
CA ALA A 481 3.51 -38.73 15.48
C ALA A 481 4.60 -39.56 16.16
N HIS A 482 4.22 -40.40 17.13
CA HIS A 482 5.20 -41.12 17.96
C HIS A 482 5.71 -42.45 17.37
N LYS A 483 5.23 -42.86 16.19
CA LYS A 483 5.60 -44.14 15.58
C LYS A 483 6.72 -43.95 14.57
N GLU A 484 7.88 -44.50 14.88
CA GLU A 484 9.04 -44.42 14.00
C GLU A 484 8.82 -45.22 12.71
N MET A 485 9.27 -44.68 11.59
CA MET A 485 9.26 -45.41 10.33
C MET A 485 10.38 -46.45 10.29
N LYS A 486 10.10 -47.55 9.61
CA LYS A 486 11.11 -48.56 9.29
C LYS A 486 11.73 -48.28 7.93
N MET A 487 13.03 -48.56 7.79
CA MET A 487 13.80 -48.39 6.57
C MET A 487 13.48 -49.50 5.55
N GLY A 488 13.10 -50.68 6.03
CA GLY A 488 12.70 -51.81 5.19
C GLY A 488 13.89 -52.53 4.56
N ILE A 489 15.05 -52.51 5.22
CA ILE A 489 16.28 -53.17 4.75
C ILE A 489 16.63 -54.39 5.61
N GLU A 490 17.45 -55.28 5.06
CA GLU A 490 17.89 -56.49 5.76
C GLU A 490 18.65 -56.13 7.05
N GLY A 491 18.36 -56.84 8.15
CA GLY A 491 19.03 -56.67 9.44
C GLY A 491 18.48 -55.55 10.33
N GLU A 492 17.37 -54.91 9.97
CA GLU A 492 16.79 -53.81 10.77
C GLU A 492 16.28 -54.24 12.17
N GLU A 493 16.00 -55.53 12.39
CA GLU A 493 15.56 -56.09 13.69
C GLU A 493 16.73 -56.56 14.58
N ILE A 494 17.98 -56.36 14.15
CA ILE A 494 19.18 -56.76 14.91
C ILE A 494 19.31 -55.90 16.18
N GLU A 495 19.70 -56.52 17.30
CA GLU A 495 19.98 -55.81 18.55
C GLU A 495 21.13 -54.82 18.35
N GLY A 496 20.88 -53.53 18.59
CA GLY A 496 21.81 -52.43 18.33
C GLY A 496 21.32 -51.44 17.27
N VAL A 497 20.31 -51.81 16.47
CA VAL A 497 19.56 -50.88 15.60
C VAL A 497 18.37 -50.35 16.38
N ILE A 498 18.36 -49.05 16.68
CA ILE A 498 17.33 -48.40 17.50
C ILE A 498 16.78 -47.15 16.79
N GLY A 499 15.55 -46.77 17.13
CA GLY A 499 14.97 -45.52 16.63
C GLY A 499 15.41 -44.29 17.43
N ALA A 500 15.49 -43.14 16.76
CA ALA A 500 15.93 -41.87 17.35
C ALA A 500 15.00 -41.34 18.44
N LEU A 501 13.67 -41.40 18.26
CA LEU A 501 12.72 -40.99 19.30
C LEU A 501 12.77 -41.93 20.50
N HIS A 502 12.92 -43.24 20.28
CA HIS A 502 13.08 -44.19 21.36
C HIS A 502 14.34 -43.88 22.19
N PHE A 503 15.47 -43.66 21.50
CA PHE A 503 16.73 -43.27 22.12
C PHE A 503 16.61 -41.96 22.92
N LEU A 504 16.16 -40.89 22.27
CA LEU A 504 16.04 -39.57 22.88
C LEU A 504 15.07 -39.59 24.07
N LYS A 505 13.97 -40.34 23.97
CA LYS A 505 13.01 -40.51 25.07
C LYS A 505 13.68 -41.12 26.30
N LYS A 506 14.42 -42.23 26.14
CA LYS A 506 15.11 -42.88 27.25
C LYS A 506 16.09 -41.94 27.94
N VAL A 507 16.97 -41.30 27.16
CA VAL A 507 17.96 -40.35 27.68
C VAL A 507 17.27 -39.18 28.39
N ASN A 508 16.22 -38.61 27.80
CA ASN A 508 15.50 -37.48 28.39
C ASN A 508 14.69 -37.88 29.62
N LEU A 509 14.23 -39.12 29.76
CA LEU A 509 13.56 -39.60 30.97
C LEU A 509 14.54 -40.09 32.05
N GLY A 510 15.85 -40.10 31.76
CA GLY A 510 16.87 -40.58 32.68
C GLY A 510 16.92 -42.10 32.80
N GLU A 511 16.41 -42.81 31.79
CA GLU A 511 16.53 -44.26 31.67
C GLU A 511 17.90 -44.62 31.09
N ASP A 512 18.51 -45.69 31.59
CA ASP A 512 19.78 -46.20 31.06
C ASP A 512 19.61 -46.76 29.65
N ILE A 513 20.57 -46.44 28.77
CA ILE A 513 20.67 -47.05 27.45
C ILE A 513 22.11 -47.51 27.20
N GLU A 514 22.26 -48.78 26.85
CA GLU A 514 23.56 -49.34 26.50
C GLU A 514 23.91 -48.97 25.05
N LEU A 515 24.99 -48.19 24.90
CA LEU A 515 25.60 -47.87 23.61
C LEU A 515 27.06 -48.36 23.62
N GLY A 516 27.47 -48.98 22.51
CA GLY A 516 28.86 -49.28 22.20
C GLY A 516 29.68 -48.02 21.88
N GLU A 517 30.88 -48.20 21.35
CA GLU A 517 31.84 -47.11 21.16
C GLU A 517 31.57 -46.33 19.85
N ASN A 518 31.23 -47.04 18.77
CA ASN A 518 31.04 -46.49 17.44
C ASN A 518 29.57 -46.50 17.04
N VAL A 519 28.92 -45.33 17.09
CA VAL A 519 27.50 -45.14 16.81
C VAL A 519 27.30 -44.41 15.49
N PHE A 520 26.35 -44.86 14.68
CA PHE A 520 25.95 -44.14 13.46
C PHE A 520 24.50 -43.68 13.55
N VAL A 521 24.23 -42.44 13.15
CA VAL A 521 22.86 -41.89 13.07
C VAL A 521 22.47 -41.77 11.61
N VAL A 522 21.37 -42.41 11.21
CA VAL A 522 20.88 -42.39 9.82
C VAL A 522 19.75 -41.38 9.70
N GLY A 523 19.99 -40.26 9.00
CA GLY A 523 19.00 -39.20 8.82
C GLY A 523 19.60 -37.81 8.69
N GLY A 524 18.79 -36.83 8.32
CA GLY A 524 19.21 -35.43 8.20
C GLY A 524 18.23 -34.43 8.82
N GLY A 525 17.26 -34.90 9.61
CA GLY A 525 16.31 -34.04 10.33
C GLY A 525 16.84 -33.59 11.69
N ASN A 526 16.07 -32.74 12.37
CA ASN A 526 16.42 -32.27 13.72
C ASN A 526 16.63 -33.43 14.70
N SER A 527 15.79 -34.47 14.66
CA SER A 527 15.95 -35.68 15.49
C SER A 527 17.28 -36.40 15.24
N ALA A 528 17.82 -36.35 14.02
CA ALA A 528 19.12 -36.94 13.70
C ALA A 528 20.27 -36.14 14.33
N ILE A 529 20.21 -34.81 14.23
CA ILE A 529 21.20 -33.91 14.84
C ILE A 529 21.16 -34.03 16.37
N ASP A 530 19.96 -34.01 16.96
CA ASP A 530 19.77 -34.15 18.41
C ASP A 530 20.25 -35.51 18.92
N ALA A 531 19.94 -36.60 18.20
CA ALA A 531 20.45 -37.92 18.54
C ALA A 531 21.98 -37.96 18.47
N ALA A 532 22.59 -37.45 17.41
CA ALA A 532 24.04 -37.49 17.25
C ALA A 532 24.76 -36.69 18.35
N ARG A 533 24.31 -35.46 18.61
CA ARG A 533 24.90 -34.58 19.64
C ARG A 533 24.66 -35.10 21.06
N THR A 534 23.55 -35.81 21.29
CA THR A 534 23.29 -36.52 22.54
C THR A 534 24.24 -37.70 22.72
N THR A 535 24.44 -38.51 21.68
CA THR A 535 25.39 -39.63 21.69
C THR A 535 26.81 -39.17 21.99
N LEU A 536 27.25 -38.05 21.40
CA LEU A 536 28.56 -37.46 21.69
C LEU A 536 28.70 -37.09 23.18
N ARG A 537 27.64 -36.53 23.79
CA ARG A 537 27.58 -36.15 25.21
C ARG A 537 27.53 -37.33 26.17
N LEU A 538 27.16 -38.51 25.69
CA LEU A 538 27.28 -39.78 26.41
C LEU A 538 28.71 -40.38 26.29
N GLY A 539 29.65 -39.64 25.71
CA GLY A 539 31.06 -40.03 25.59
C GLY A 539 31.35 -41.02 24.46
N LYS A 540 30.46 -41.15 23.48
CA LYS A 540 30.59 -42.11 22.38
C LYS A 540 31.02 -41.44 21.08
N LYS A 541 31.69 -42.19 20.20
CA LYS A 541 32.01 -41.72 18.85
C LYS A 541 30.79 -41.81 17.96
N VAL A 542 30.49 -40.76 17.22
CA VAL A 542 29.29 -40.68 16.42
C VAL A 542 29.54 -40.11 15.03
N LYS A 543 28.89 -40.71 14.02
CA LYS A 543 28.82 -40.19 12.65
C LYS A 543 27.38 -40.13 12.18
N ILE A 544 27.06 -39.18 11.31
CA ILE A 544 25.76 -39.08 10.67
C ILE A 544 25.86 -39.62 9.24
N VAL A 545 24.92 -40.47 8.82
CA VAL A 545 24.78 -40.92 7.44
C VAL A 545 23.59 -40.20 6.82
N TYR A 546 23.84 -39.40 5.78
CA TYR A 546 22.78 -38.67 5.09
C TYR A 546 22.85 -38.89 3.57
N ARG A 547 21.72 -39.30 3.00
CA ARG A 547 21.60 -39.69 1.60
C ARG A 547 21.69 -38.54 0.58
N ARG A 548 21.71 -37.28 1.04
CA ARG A 548 21.80 -36.06 0.19
C ARG A 548 22.98 -35.17 0.63
N SER A 549 23.14 -33.98 0.02
CA SER A 549 24.13 -32.99 0.47
C SER A 549 23.58 -32.08 1.56
N ILE A 550 24.41 -31.19 2.08
CA ILE A 550 24.04 -30.27 3.18
C ILE A 550 22.90 -29.32 2.77
N GLU A 551 22.82 -28.93 1.50
CA GLU A 551 21.80 -28.02 0.96
C GLU A 551 20.38 -28.60 1.06
N GLU A 552 20.22 -29.93 0.98
CA GLU A 552 18.91 -30.57 1.13
C GLU A 552 18.63 -31.05 2.56
N MET A 553 19.51 -30.81 3.53
CA MET A 553 19.33 -31.26 4.91
C MET A 553 18.17 -30.49 5.59
N PRO A 554 17.11 -31.17 6.06
CA PRO A 554 15.95 -30.49 6.66
C PRO A 554 16.17 -29.95 8.08
N ALA A 555 17.27 -30.31 8.75
CA ALA A 555 17.59 -29.80 10.08
C ALA A 555 17.86 -28.29 10.11
N ILE A 556 17.69 -27.67 11.28
CA ILE A 556 18.01 -26.25 11.50
C ILE A 556 19.51 -26.04 11.26
N LYS A 557 19.84 -25.09 10.37
CA LYS A 557 21.22 -24.82 9.93
C LYS A 557 22.19 -24.62 11.10
N ASP A 558 21.83 -23.79 12.07
CA ASP A 558 22.66 -23.51 13.26
C ASP A 558 22.97 -24.78 14.07
N GLU A 559 22.05 -25.76 14.11
CA GLU A 559 22.26 -27.03 14.83
C GLU A 559 23.19 -27.98 14.04
N VAL A 560 23.12 -27.95 12.71
CA VAL A 560 24.03 -28.69 11.84
C VAL A 560 25.44 -28.12 11.96
N GLU A 561 25.59 -26.80 11.93
CA GLU A 561 26.87 -26.12 12.15
C GLU A 561 27.44 -26.45 13.53
N ALA A 562 26.61 -26.41 14.58
CA ALA A 562 27.04 -26.79 15.94
C ALA A 562 27.46 -28.27 16.05
N ALA A 563 26.79 -29.20 15.35
CA ALA A 563 27.19 -30.60 15.31
C ALA A 563 28.58 -30.80 14.69
N ILE A 564 28.86 -30.10 13.58
CA ILE A 564 30.15 -30.13 12.90
C ILE A 564 31.25 -29.49 13.77
N GLU A 565 30.96 -28.35 14.42
CA GLU A 565 31.88 -27.70 15.37
C GLU A 565 32.23 -28.62 16.55
N GLU A 566 31.27 -29.42 17.02
CA GLU A 566 31.45 -30.41 18.10
C GLU A 566 32.25 -31.65 17.66
N GLY A 567 32.62 -31.76 16.37
CA GLY A 567 33.45 -32.84 15.83
C GLY A 567 32.66 -34.03 15.27
N ILE A 568 31.35 -33.88 15.04
CA ILE A 568 30.52 -34.93 14.46
C ILE A 568 30.72 -34.97 12.94
N GLU A 569 31.23 -36.09 12.43
CA GLU A 569 31.42 -36.31 11.01
C GLU A 569 30.08 -36.64 10.33
N ILE A 570 29.75 -35.92 9.24
CA ILE A 570 28.56 -36.17 8.42
C ILE A 570 28.97 -36.79 7.08
N LEU A 571 28.61 -38.05 6.89
CA LEU A 571 28.77 -38.80 5.65
C LEU A 571 27.63 -38.44 4.68
N PHE A 572 27.83 -37.35 3.93
CA PHE A 572 26.92 -36.93 2.87
C PHE A 572 26.87 -37.93 1.72
N LEU A 573 25.81 -37.85 0.92
CA LEU A 573 25.60 -38.68 -0.27
C LEU A 573 25.86 -40.17 0.00
N THR A 574 25.39 -40.65 1.15
CA THR A 574 25.63 -42.03 1.59
C THR A 574 24.35 -42.58 2.21
N ASN A 575 24.00 -43.83 1.91
CA ASN A 575 22.79 -44.49 2.42
C ASN A 575 23.10 -45.92 2.87
N PRO A 576 22.49 -46.42 3.96
CA PRO A 576 22.59 -47.85 4.31
C PRO A 576 21.81 -48.75 3.34
N VAL A 577 22.34 -49.95 3.11
CA VAL A 577 21.74 -51.00 2.25
C VAL A 577 21.30 -52.21 3.08
N ARG A 578 22.09 -52.60 4.08
CA ARG A 578 21.73 -53.63 5.08
C ARG A 578 22.56 -53.48 6.36
N PHE A 579 22.04 -54.03 7.44
CA PHE A 579 22.73 -54.14 8.74
C PHE A 579 23.29 -55.56 8.92
N ILE A 580 24.53 -55.65 9.41
CA ILE A 580 25.28 -56.90 9.53
C ILE A 580 25.45 -57.19 11.02
N GLY A 581 24.99 -58.37 11.45
CA GLY A 581 25.08 -58.81 12.85
C GLY A 581 25.68 -60.19 13.01
N GLU A 582 26.20 -60.44 14.20
CA GLU A 582 26.73 -61.74 14.67
C GLU A 582 26.07 -62.05 16.01
N ASN A 583 25.51 -63.26 16.18
CA ASN A 583 24.73 -63.64 17.38
C ASN A 583 23.61 -62.64 17.74
N ASN A 584 22.91 -62.13 16.72
CA ASN A 584 21.86 -61.12 16.84
C ASN A 584 22.30 -59.75 17.37
N LYS A 585 23.61 -59.47 17.48
CA LYS A 585 24.14 -58.14 17.81
C LYS A 585 24.76 -57.46 16.60
N LEU A 586 24.55 -56.16 16.46
CA LEU A 586 25.09 -55.36 15.37
C LEU A 586 26.63 -55.34 15.43
N LYS A 587 27.27 -55.57 14.29
CA LYS A 587 28.74 -55.52 14.13
C LYS A 587 29.18 -54.54 13.06
N GLY A 588 28.32 -54.29 12.06
CA GLY A 588 28.61 -53.37 10.97
C GLY A 588 27.37 -53.07 10.13
N MET A 589 27.53 -52.18 9.16
CA MET A 589 26.52 -51.91 8.14
C MET A 589 27.15 -51.74 6.76
N GLU A 590 26.40 -52.13 5.74
CA GLU A 590 26.78 -51.89 4.35
C GLU A 590 26.22 -50.55 3.88
N LEU A 591 27.09 -49.69 3.38
CA LEU A 591 26.76 -48.36 2.86
C LEU A 591 26.94 -48.32 1.35
N ILE A 592 26.14 -47.50 0.67
CA ILE A 592 26.28 -47.19 -0.76
C ILE A 592 26.43 -45.68 -0.97
N LYS A 593 27.23 -45.27 -1.94
CA LYS A 593 27.32 -43.86 -2.34
C LYS A 593 26.09 -43.46 -3.16
N MET A 594 25.68 -42.21 -3.00
CA MET A 594 24.54 -41.60 -3.68
C MET A 594 25.03 -40.47 -4.59
N ARG A 595 24.23 -40.12 -5.59
CA ARG A 595 24.35 -38.89 -6.38
C ARG A 595 23.00 -38.18 -6.43
N LEU A 596 23.00 -36.87 -6.65
CA LEU A 596 21.77 -36.08 -6.73
C LEU A 596 21.18 -36.14 -8.15
N GLY A 597 19.92 -36.56 -8.24
CA GLY A 597 19.10 -36.51 -9.45
C GLY A 597 18.22 -35.25 -9.52
N GLU A 598 17.12 -35.37 -10.26
CA GLU A 598 16.10 -34.32 -10.36
C GLU A 598 15.38 -34.07 -9.01
N PRO A 599 14.89 -32.85 -8.76
CA PRO A 599 14.05 -32.54 -7.60
C PRO A 599 12.83 -33.47 -7.44
N ASP A 600 12.48 -33.79 -6.20
CA ASP A 600 11.22 -34.43 -5.83
C ASP A 600 10.08 -33.39 -5.68
N SER A 601 8.88 -33.84 -5.31
CA SER A 601 7.71 -32.96 -5.11
C SER A 601 7.89 -31.95 -3.98
N SER A 602 8.88 -32.14 -3.10
CA SER A 602 9.26 -31.15 -2.07
C SER A 602 10.33 -30.16 -2.56
N GLY A 603 10.75 -30.25 -3.82
CA GLY A 603 11.80 -29.42 -4.42
C GLY A 603 13.23 -29.86 -4.09
N ARG A 604 13.40 -30.91 -3.26
CA ARG A 604 14.73 -31.43 -2.89
C ARG A 604 15.21 -32.43 -3.92
N ARG A 605 16.49 -32.40 -4.28
CA ARG A 605 17.07 -33.34 -5.25
C ARG A 605 16.95 -34.79 -4.78
N ARG A 606 16.49 -35.68 -5.67
CA ARG A 606 16.34 -37.10 -5.36
C ARG A 606 17.71 -37.77 -5.18
N PRO A 607 17.93 -38.56 -4.12
CA PRO A 607 19.16 -39.32 -3.98
C PRO A 607 19.06 -40.59 -4.86
N ILE A 608 20.06 -40.82 -5.72
CA ILE A 608 20.15 -41.98 -6.61
C ILE A 608 21.38 -42.80 -6.22
N PRO A 609 21.26 -44.12 -5.97
CA PRO A 609 22.40 -44.98 -5.69
C PRO A 609 23.42 -44.99 -6.83
N VAL A 610 24.71 -45.03 -6.49
CA VAL A 610 25.81 -45.26 -7.42
C VAL A 610 26.15 -46.75 -7.39
N GLU A 611 25.72 -47.48 -8.42
CA GLU A 611 25.95 -48.92 -8.50
C GLU A 611 27.45 -49.27 -8.42
N GLY A 612 27.78 -50.33 -7.67
CA GLY A 612 29.16 -50.78 -7.45
C GLY A 612 29.96 -49.99 -6.40
N SER A 613 29.34 -49.04 -5.70
CA SER A 613 30.02 -48.20 -4.69
C SER A 613 29.85 -48.68 -3.24
N ASN A 614 29.43 -49.93 -3.04
CA ASN A 614 29.13 -50.49 -1.73
C ASN A 614 30.41 -50.72 -0.91
N TYR A 615 30.36 -50.42 0.39
CA TYR A 615 31.44 -50.70 1.33
C TYR A 615 30.88 -50.94 2.73
N ILE A 616 31.60 -51.70 3.55
CA ILE A 616 31.19 -52.06 4.91
C ILE A 616 31.91 -51.16 5.90
N VAL A 617 31.18 -50.71 6.93
CA VAL A 617 31.74 -50.01 8.09
C VAL A 617 31.38 -50.74 9.37
N ASP A 618 32.33 -50.82 10.31
CA ASP A 618 32.09 -51.36 11.64
C ASP A 618 31.28 -50.37 12.46
N CYS A 619 30.25 -50.85 13.16
CA CYS A 619 29.43 -50.05 14.06
C CYS A 619 28.79 -50.92 15.13
N ASP A 620 28.76 -50.38 16.36
CA ASP A 620 28.19 -51.07 17.52
C ASP A 620 26.69 -50.75 17.66
N ASN A 621 26.28 -49.55 17.23
CA ASN A 621 24.88 -49.13 17.22
C ASN A 621 24.54 -48.29 15.99
N VAL A 622 23.30 -48.41 15.52
CA VAL A 622 22.71 -47.53 14.52
C VAL A 622 21.44 -46.90 15.08
N ILE A 623 21.33 -45.58 15.01
CA ILE A 623 20.16 -44.81 15.41
C ILE A 623 19.43 -44.33 14.16
N LEU A 624 18.21 -44.81 13.93
CA LEU A 624 17.39 -44.47 12.77
C LEU A 624 16.55 -43.21 13.02
N ALA A 625 16.83 -42.15 12.26
CA ALA A 625 16.13 -40.86 12.28
C ALA A 625 15.52 -40.55 10.89
N ILE A 626 14.75 -41.51 10.36
CA ILE A 626 14.28 -41.53 8.97
C ILE A 626 12.83 -41.07 8.77
N GLY A 627 12.16 -40.65 9.84
CA GLY A 627 10.81 -40.10 9.83
C GLY A 627 9.86 -40.82 10.77
N GLU A 628 8.69 -40.22 10.95
CA GLU A 628 7.72 -40.58 11.98
C GLU A 628 6.31 -40.56 11.38
N LYS A 629 5.40 -41.36 11.92
CA LYS A 629 3.99 -41.38 11.55
C LYS A 629 3.07 -41.40 12.77
N PRO A 630 1.81 -40.93 12.64
CA PRO A 630 0.81 -41.07 13.68
C PRO A 630 0.48 -42.53 13.97
N GLU A 631 0.30 -42.86 15.25
CA GLU A 631 -0.27 -44.14 15.67
C GLU A 631 -1.74 -43.92 16.02
N LEU A 632 -2.64 -44.43 15.18
CA LEU A 632 -4.08 -44.18 15.28
C LEU A 632 -4.88 -45.39 15.78
N SER A 633 -4.22 -46.43 16.29
CA SER A 633 -4.90 -47.63 16.83
C SER A 633 -5.81 -47.31 18.02
N PHE A 634 -5.51 -46.24 18.76
CA PHE A 634 -6.33 -45.79 19.90
C PHE A 634 -7.75 -45.33 19.52
N LEU A 635 -8.01 -45.04 18.23
CA LEU A 635 -9.34 -44.68 17.75
C LEU A 635 -10.32 -45.87 17.78
N GLY A 636 -9.83 -47.11 17.85
CA GLY A 636 -10.66 -48.32 17.83
C GLY A 636 -11.52 -48.42 16.57
N ASP A 637 -12.81 -48.71 16.75
CA ASP A 637 -13.79 -48.85 15.66
C ASP A 637 -14.40 -47.51 15.19
N VAL A 638 -13.91 -46.36 15.68
CA VAL A 638 -14.48 -45.06 15.33
C VAL A 638 -13.98 -44.60 13.95
N ASP A 639 -14.92 -44.38 13.03
CA ASP A 639 -14.64 -44.04 11.63
C ASP A 639 -14.26 -42.56 11.44
N ILE A 640 -13.00 -42.23 11.75
CA ILE A 640 -12.37 -40.96 11.40
C ILE A 640 -11.59 -41.14 10.10
N LYS A 641 -11.90 -40.32 9.09
CA LYS A 641 -11.22 -40.35 7.79
C LYS A 641 -9.73 -40.05 7.94
N LYS A 642 -8.92 -40.78 7.17
CA LYS A 642 -7.45 -40.67 7.14
C LYS A 642 -6.99 -40.18 5.77
N THR A 643 -5.84 -39.53 5.75
CA THR A 643 -5.11 -39.19 4.53
C THR A 643 -4.47 -40.45 3.93
N GLU A 644 -4.01 -40.38 2.68
CA GLU A 644 -3.24 -41.47 2.03
C GLU A 644 -1.95 -41.83 2.79
N TRP A 645 -1.43 -40.89 3.61
CA TRP A 645 -0.22 -41.04 4.42
C TRP A 645 -0.49 -41.58 5.83
N GLY A 646 -1.75 -41.88 6.17
CA GLY A 646 -2.14 -42.44 7.46
C GLY A 646 -2.34 -41.43 8.60
N SER A 647 -2.23 -40.13 8.34
CA SER A 647 -2.57 -39.04 9.28
C SER A 647 -4.09 -38.77 9.30
N ILE A 648 -4.60 -38.14 10.35
CA ILE A 648 -6.03 -37.76 10.44
C ILE A 648 -6.35 -36.67 9.40
N LEU A 649 -7.37 -36.91 8.58
CA LEU A 649 -7.86 -35.93 7.61
C LEU A 649 -8.70 -34.86 8.31
N THR A 650 -8.35 -33.60 8.10
CA THR A 650 -9.05 -32.44 8.64
C THR A 650 -9.29 -31.38 7.57
N ASP A 651 -10.27 -30.50 7.80
CA ASP A 651 -10.44 -29.27 7.04
C ASP A 651 -9.27 -28.29 7.34
N GLU A 652 -8.67 -27.70 6.31
CA GLU A 652 -7.42 -26.92 6.45
C GLU A 652 -7.57 -25.65 7.30
N ILE A 653 -8.77 -25.06 7.35
CA ILE A 653 -9.04 -23.81 8.06
C ILE A 653 -9.49 -24.10 9.48
N THR A 654 -10.47 -25.00 9.62
CA THR A 654 -11.19 -25.25 10.87
C THR A 654 -10.56 -26.37 11.69
N LEU A 655 -9.74 -27.23 11.08
CA LEU A 655 -9.17 -28.44 11.69
C LEU A 655 -10.22 -29.47 12.15
N GLN A 656 -11.46 -29.33 11.67
CA GLN A 656 -12.54 -30.28 11.96
C GLN A 656 -12.31 -31.60 11.20
N THR A 657 -12.57 -32.72 11.84
CA THR A 657 -12.49 -34.06 11.24
C THR A 657 -13.81 -34.44 10.54
N SER A 658 -13.93 -35.69 10.08
CA SER A 658 -15.20 -36.24 9.59
C SER A 658 -16.30 -36.33 10.66
N ILE A 659 -15.95 -36.21 11.95
CA ILE A 659 -16.91 -36.17 13.06
C ILE A 659 -17.04 -34.71 13.53
N PRO A 660 -18.23 -34.08 13.46
CA PRO A 660 -18.37 -32.64 13.70
C PRO A 660 -17.83 -32.13 15.04
N LYS A 661 -17.93 -32.92 16.12
CA LYS A 661 -17.43 -32.53 17.45
C LYS A 661 -15.97 -32.92 17.72
N VAL A 662 -15.26 -33.46 16.72
CA VAL A 662 -13.86 -33.90 16.85
C VAL A 662 -12.97 -33.10 15.91
N PHE A 663 -11.92 -32.53 16.48
CA PHE A 663 -10.91 -31.72 15.81
C PHE A 663 -9.53 -32.36 15.98
N ALA A 664 -8.60 -32.16 15.05
CA ALA A 664 -7.25 -32.70 15.16
C ALA A 664 -6.20 -31.72 14.62
N GLY A 665 -5.02 -31.68 15.23
CA GLY A 665 -3.98 -30.72 14.85
C GLY A 665 -2.61 -31.05 15.43
N GLY A 666 -1.56 -30.48 14.85
CA GLY A 666 -0.18 -30.90 15.06
C GLY A 666 0.17 -32.14 14.23
N ASP A 667 1.20 -32.87 14.66
CA ASP A 667 1.79 -33.94 13.83
C ASP A 667 0.82 -35.09 13.49
N VAL A 668 -0.21 -35.30 14.33
CA VAL A 668 -1.23 -36.34 14.11
C VAL A 668 -2.07 -36.12 12.85
N SER A 669 -2.21 -34.86 12.40
CA SER A 669 -2.97 -34.49 11.20
C SER A 669 -2.06 -34.03 10.06
N ARG A 670 -1.06 -33.19 10.34
CA ARG A 670 -0.13 -32.67 9.32
C ARG A 670 0.98 -33.65 8.92
N GLY A 671 1.27 -34.66 9.73
CA GLY A 671 2.58 -35.30 9.74
C GLY A 671 3.63 -34.42 10.44
N PRO A 672 4.90 -34.86 10.52
CA PRO A 672 5.94 -34.19 11.31
C PRO A 672 6.04 -32.68 11.00
N ALA A 673 5.62 -31.85 11.96
CA ALA A 673 5.57 -30.40 11.84
C ALA A 673 6.57 -29.74 12.81
N THR A 674 6.72 -28.41 12.72
CA THR A 674 7.56 -27.67 13.65
C THR A 674 6.78 -27.31 14.92
N PHE A 675 7.49 -27.07 16.03
CA PHE A 675 6.88 -26.65 17.29
C PHE A 675 5.87 -25.51 17.12
N ILE A 676 6.21 -24.48 16.33
CA ILE A 676 5.35 -23.30 16.18
C ILE A 676 4.12 -23.58 15.32
N ASP A 677 4.21 -24.51 14.35
CA ASP A 677 3.05 -24.96 13.57
C ASP A 677 2.05 -25.71 14.45
N ALA A 678 2.55 -26.58 15.32
CA ALA A 678 1.72 -27.32 16.29
C ALA A 678 0.99 -26.37 17.24
N VAL A 679 1.66 -25.32 17.74
CA VAL A 679 0.99 -24.25 18.52
C VAL A 679 -0.08 -23.56 17.68
N GLY A 680 0.22 -23.20 16.42
CA GLY A 680 -0.73 -22.56 15.52
C GLY A 680 -1.99 -23.40 15.30
N ASP A 681 -1.84 -24.73 15.21
CA ASP A 681 -2.96 -25.66 15.15
C ASP A 681 -3.79 -25.70 16.42
N GLY A 682 -3.14 -25.76 17.59
CA GLY A 682 -3.86 -25.72 18.86
C GLY A 682 -4.71 -24.45 19.00
N ARG A 683 -4.17 -23.30 18.60
CA ARG A 683 -4.90 -22.02 18.60
C ARG A 683 -6.08 -22.02 17.61
N ARG A 684 -5.85 -22.49 16.38
CA ARG A 684 -6.91 -22.61 15.36
C ARG A 684 -8.04 -23.52 15.84
N ALA A 685 -7.69 -24.69 16.38
CA ALA A 685 -8.63 -25.68 16.88
C ALA A 685 -9.42 -25.16 18.08
N ALA A 686 -8.78 -24.45 19.02
CA ALA A 686 -9.48 -23.82 20.15
C ALA A 686 -10.58 -22.85 19.68
N GLU A 687 -10.27 -21.98 18.71
CA GLU A 687 -11.26 -21.06 18.14
C GLU A 687 -12.36 -21.82 17.37
N SER A 688 -12.03 -22.92 16.69
CA SER A 688 -13.03 -23.77 16.01
C SER A 688 -13.95 -24.47 16.97
N ILE A 689 -13.42 -25.01 18.07
CA ILE A 689 -14.20 -25.65 19.13
C ILE A 689 -15.10 -24.61 19.81
N LYS A 690 -14.60 -23.42 20.11
CA LYS A 690 -15.40 -22.31 20.65
C LYS A 690 -16.58 -21.98 19.74
N LYS A 691 -16.32 -21.76 18.45
CA LYS A 691 -17.35 -21.44 17.44
C LYS A 691 -18.35 -22.58 17.28
N PHE A 692 -17.87 -23.83 17.24
CA PHE A 692 -18.71 -25.02 17.16
C PHE A 692 -19.68 -25.11 18.34
N LEU A 693 -19.19 -24.95 19.58
CA LEU A 693 -20.01 -24.99 20.79
C LEU A 693 -20.98 -23.80 20.88
N ASN A 694 -20.59 -22.64 20.34
CA ASN A 694 -21.46 -21.47 20.24
C ASN A 694 -22.45 -21.53 19.07
N LYS A 695 -22.37 -22.54 18.19
CA LYS A 695 -23.16 -22.66 16.95
C LYS A 695 -22.94 -21.48 15.99
N GLU A 696 -21.73 -20.94 15.97
CA GLU A 696 -21.27 -19.91 15.04
C GLU A 696 -20.70 -20.55 13.76
N ASP A 697 -20.63 -19.79 12.68
CA ASP A 697 -19.94 -20.23 11.46
C ASP A 697 -18.43 -20.41 11.74
N LEU A 698 -17.92 -21.61 11.42
CA LEU A 698 -16.52 -21.97 11.64
C LEU A 698 -15.55 -21.20 10.73
N TYR A 699 -16.01 -20.74 9.55
CA TYR A 699 -15.21 -20.07 8.52
C TYR A 699 -15.24 -18.53 8.63
N GLU A 700 -16.22 -17.95 9.31
CA GLU A 700 -16.31 -16.49 9.46
C GLU A 700 -15.12 -15.93 10.25
N ASN A 701 -14.58 -14.77 9.85
CA ASN A 701 -13.42 -14.12 10.48
C ASN A 701 -12.15 -15.01 10.53
N ARG A 702 -11.99 -15.93 9.57
CA ARG A 702 -10.79 -16.79 9.41
C ARG A 702 -9.83 -16.32 8.33
N GLU A 703 -10.01 -15.11 7.81
CA GLU A 703 -9.11 -14.56 6.79
C GLU A 703 -7.70 -14.38 7.36
N PHE A 704 -6.76 -15.21 6.90
CA PHE A 704 -5.34 -14.96 7.12
C PHE A 704 -4.96 -13.73 6.31
N LEU A 705 -4.83 -12.58 6.99
CA LEU A 705 -4.38 -11.36 6.35
C LEU A 705 -3.03 -11.64 5.67
N PRO A 706 -2.92 -11.43 4.35
CA PRO A 706 -1.66 -11.66 3.66
C PRO A 706 -0.59 -10.76 4.26
N PRO A 707 0.69 -11.20 4.27
CA PRO A 707 1.78 -10.35 4.72
C PRO A 707 1.78 -9.04 3.94
N PHE A 708 1.74 -7.91 4.66
CA PHE A 708 1.90 -6.61 4.04
C PHE A 708 3.32 -6.54 3.43
N LYS A 709 3.40 -6.37 2.11
CA LYS A 709 4.67 -6.08 1.43
C LYS A 709 4.96 -4.58 1.58
N SER A 710 5.90 -4.25 2.46
CA SER A 710 6.38 -2.89 2.62
C SER A 710 7.05 -2.40 1.33
N ASP A 711 6.73 -1.17 0.90
CA ASP A 711 7.44 -0.51 -0.20
C ASP A 711 8.84 -0.02 0.21
N LEU A 712 9.19 -0.16 1.50
CA LEU A 712 10.44 0.25 2.14
C LEU A 712 10.84 1.71 1.84
N LYS A 713 9.88 2.56 1.45
CA LYS A 713 10.14 3.94 1.06
C LYS A 713 10.67 4.72 2.26
N GLY A 714 11.84 5.35 2.12
CA GLY A 714 12.52 6.10 3.17
C GLY A 714 13.32 5.22 4.14
N TYR A 715 13.10 3.90 4.17
CA TYR A 715 13.81 3.01 5.10
C TYR A 715 15.22 2.67 4.61
N ARG A 716 15.44 2.51 3.30
CA ARG A 716 16.76 2.18 2.76
C ARG A 716 17.74 3.34 2.89
N GLU A 717 17.21 4.55 2.86
CA GLU A 717 17.94 5.81 2.89
C GLU A 717 18.43 6.14 4.30
N ILE A 718 17.62 5.82 5.32
CA ILE A 718 17.88 6.19 6.73
C ILE A 718 18.41 5.02 7.56
N ALA A 719 18.12 3.77 7.20
CA ALA A 719 18.53 2.61 8.01
C ALA A 719 20.05 2.38 7.92
N GLU A 720 20.73 2.52 9.04
CA GLU A 720 22.14 2.11 9.19
C GLU A 720 22.28 0.60 9.03
N LYS A 721 23.37 0.15 8.39
CA LYS A 721 23.75 -1.26 8.32
C LYS A 721 24.44 -1.66 9.61
N ILE A 722 23.93 -2.69 10.28
CA ILE A 722 24.41 -3.17 11.56
C ILE A 722 24.47 -4.69 11.50
N ASP A 723 25.65 -5.25 11.76
CA ASP A 723 25.87 -6.69 11.76
C ASP A 723 25.02 -7.38 12.84
N ARG A 724 24.42 -8.50 12.46
CA ARG A 724 23.67 -9.36 13.38
C ARG A 724 24.62 -10.00 14.38
N LYS A 725 24.38 -9.80 15.67
CA LYS A 725 25.20 -10.43 16.72
C LYS A 725 24.95 -11.94 16.76
N LYS A 726 26.03 -12.73 16.84
CA LYS A 726 25.96 -14.17 17.11
C LYS A 726 25.53 -14.40 18.55
N ILE A 727 24.71 -15.43 18.79
CA ILE A 727 24.31 -15.81 20.13
C ILE A 727 25.53 -16.29 20.94
N PRO A 728 25.74 -15.81 22.18
CA PRO A 728 26.78 -16.36 23.04
C PRO A 728 26.50 -17.82 23.36
N SER A 729 27.49 -18.68 23.18
CA SER A 729 27.39 -20.13 23.40
C SER A 729 28.58 -20.66 24.17
N LEU A 730 28.40 -21.77 24.89
CA LEU A 730 29.49 -22.45 25.60
C LEU A 730 30.65 -22.81 24.65
N PRO A 731 31.92 -22.80 25.09
CA PRO A 731 33.04 -23.34 24.34
C PRO A 731 32.84 -24.83 23.99
N VAL A 732 33.32 -25.28 22.83
CA VAL A 732 33.12 -26.66 22.33
C VAL A 732 33.56 -27.73 23.33
N ASN A 733 34.71 -27.55 23.98
CA ASN A 733 35.23 -28.46 25.00
C ASN A 733 34.31 -28.61 26.22
N GLU A 734 33.47 -27.62 26.50
CA GLU A 734 32.44 -27.68 27.54
C GLU A 734 31.11 -28.23 27.01
N ARG A 735 30.81 -28.12 25.71
CA ARG A 735 29.56 -28.63 25.12
C ARG A 735 29.49 -30.15 25.10
N ILE A 736 30.62 -30.81 24.82
CA ILE A 736 30.67 -32.24 24.45
C ILE A 736 30.61 -33.21 25.62
N ASN A 737 30.76 -32.75 26.87
CA ASN A 737 30.89 -33.63 28.04
C ASN A 737 29.78 -33.44 29.09
N ASN A 738 28.73 -32.69 28.75
CA ASN A 738 27.59 -32.48 29.65
C ASN A 738 26.34 -32.05 28.88
N PHE A 739 25.24 -31.95 29.62
CA PHE A 739 23.94 -31.54 29.12
C PHE A 739 23.56 -30.11 29.54
N LYS A 740 24.55 -29.25 29.86
CA LYS A 740 24.28 -27.83 30.13
C LYS A 740 23.76 -27.16 28.86
N GLU A 741 22.93 -26.14 29.05
CA GLU A 741 22.38 -25.35 27.93
C GLU A 741 23.52 -24.73 27.12
N VAL A 742 23.55 -24.99 25.80
CA VAL A 742 24.67 -24.58 24.92
C VAL A 742 24.64 -23.09 24.64
N GLU A 743 23.49 -22.58 24.21
CA GLU A 743 23.29 -21.15 23.99
C GLU A 743 23.03 -20.48 25.34
N THR A 744 23.76 -19.44 25.70
CA THR A 744 23.68 -18.77 27.02
C THR A 744 22.80 -17.51 27.04
N GLY A 745 22.34 -17.04 25.88
CA GLY A 745 21.48 -15.86 25.77
C GLY A 745 22.25 -14.55 25.61
N PHE A 746 21.53 -13.47 25.27
CA PHE A 746 22.08 -12.11 25.24
C PHE A 746 21.96 -11.43 26.60
N ASN A 747 22.84 -10.47 26.89
CA ASN A 747 22.65 -9.54 28.00
C ASN A 747 21.72 -8.37 27.60
N GLU A 748 21.37 -7.51 28.56
CA GLU A 748 20.46 -6.37 28.37
C GLU A 748 20.92 -5.39 27.28
N GLU A 749 22.21 -5.08 27.24
CA GLU A 749 22.77 -4.14 26.26
C GLU A 749 22.68 -4.74 24.84
N GLN A 750 23.15 -5.98 24.69
CA GLN A 750 23.14 -6.70 23.42
C GLN A 750 21.73 -6.87 22.85
N ILE A 751 20.74 -7.16 23.69
CA ILE A 751 19.37 -7.37 23.20
C ILE A 751 18.66 -6.08 22.82
N ILE A 752 18.95 -4.97 23.51
CA ILE A 752 18.47 -3.64 23.15
C ILE A 752 19.05 -3.24 21.78
N GLU A 753 20.35 -3.45 21.56
CA GLU A 753 20.99 -3.19 20.27
C GLU A 753 20.41 -4.04 19.14
N GLU A 754 20.18 -5.33 19.38
CA GLU A 754 19.54 -6.20 18.39
C GLU A 754 18.11 -5.76 18.09
N ALA A 755 17.33 -5.37 19.11
CA ALA A 755 15.99 -4.82 18.93
C ALA A 755 16.00 -3.48 18.17
N LYS A 756 17.08 -2.67 18.30
CA LYS A 756 17.24 -1.41 17.56
C LYS A 756 17.38 -1.61 16.05
N ARG A 757 17.74 -2.80 15.57
CA ARG A 757 17.82 -3.14 14.13
C ARG A 757 16.45 -3.25 13.46
N CYS A 758 15.36 -3.41 14.23
CA CYS A 758 14.02 -3.48 13.66
C CYS A 758 13.62 -2.17 12.99
N ILE A 759 13.23 -2.27 11.71
CA ILE A 759 12.77 -1.12 10.89
C ILE A 759 11.26 -0.87 10.98
N ASN A 760 10.52 -1.56 11.84
CA ASN A 760 9.07 -1.30 12.03
C ASN A 760 8.25 -1.26 10.71
N CYS A 761 8.49 -2.21 9.80
CA CYS A 761 7.91 -2.19 8.44
C CYS A 761 6.35 -2.13 8.38
N GLY A 762 5.64 -2.66 9.39
CA GLY A 762 4.19 -2.54 9.55
C GLY A 762 3.67 -1.19 10.07
N GLY A 763 4.54 -0.23 10.39
CA GLY A 763 4.18 1.02 11.05
C GLY A 763 4.10 0.84 12.58
N CYS A 764 2.98 1.24 13.19
CA CYS A 764 2.75 1.05 14.62
C CYS A 764 2.86 -0.43 15.03
N SER A 765 3.61 -0.68 16.10
CA SER A 765 3.85 -2.03 16.65
C SER A 765 2.74 -2.57 17.54
N GLU A 766 1.67 -1.79 17.75
CA GLU A 766 0.55 -2.15 18.64
C GLU A 766 0.99 -2.54 20.06
N CYS A 767 2.06 -1.94 20.59
CA CYS A 767 2.51 -2.13 21.97
C CYS A 767 1.63 -1.46 23.03
N LYS A 768 0.59 -0.71 22.61
CA LYS A 768 -0.43 -0.05 23.45
C LYS A 768 0.06 0.95 24.52
N LEU A 769 1.37 1.22 24.58
CA LEU A 769 1.95 2.27 25.45
C LEU A 769 1.26 3.63 25.34
N CYS A 770 0.86 4.00 24.13
CA CYS A 770 0.18 5.26 23.89
C CYS A 770 -1.21 5.31 24.56
N ILE A 771 -1.92 4.19 24.67
CA ILE A 771 -3.23 4.10 25.34
C ILE A 771 -3.06 4.35 26.84
N GLU A 772 -2.10 3.68 27.49
CA GLU A 772 -1.84 3.82 28.93
C GLU A 772 -1.54 5.28 29.32
N LYS A 773 -0.84 6.00 28.45
CA LYS A 773 -0.44 7.39 28.70
C LYS A 773 -1.53 8.41 28.33
N CYS A 774 -2.55 8.04 27.56
CA CYS A 774 -3.56 8.98 27.06
C CYS A 774 -4.67 9.24 28.09
N GLU A 775 -4.52 10.29 28.90
CA GLU A 775 -5.52 10.67 29.92
C GLU A 775 -6.95 10.89 29.36
N PRO A 776 -7.14 11.58 28.20
CA PRO A 776 -8.47 11.77 27.62
C PRO A 776 -9.10 10.49 27.05
N LYS A 777 -8.37 9.36 27.03
CA LYS A 777 -8.78 8.09 26.40
C LYS A 777 -9.23 8.29 24.95
N ALA A 778 -8.46 9.07 24.20
CA ALA A 778 -8.72 9.36 22.79
C ALA A 778 -8.25 8.24 21.86
N ILE A 779 -7.28 7.41 22.28
CA ILE A 779 -6.63 6.42 21.42
C ILE A 779 -7.39 5.09 21.47
N ASP A 780 -7.76 4.57 20.30
CA ASP A 780 -8.38 3.26 20.13
C ASP A 780 -7.88 2.59 18.85
N HIS A 781 -7.12 1.50 19.03
CA HIS A 781 -6.52 0.72 17.96
C HIS A 781 -7.51 -0.12 17.15
N ASN A 782 -8.77 -0.24 17.60
CA ASN A 782 -9.82 -1.02 16.95
C ASN A 782 -10.74 -0.18 16.04
N ARG A 783 -10.57 1.15 16.01
CA ARG A 783 -11.33 2.03 15.11
C ARG A 783 -11.11 1.63 13.65
N LYS A 784 -12.20 1.60 12.88
CA LYS A 784 -12.22 1.27 11.45
C LYS A 784 -12.43 2.53 10.59
N ASP A 785 -12.10 2.41 9.32
CA ASP A 785 -12.43 3.44 8.33
C ASP A 785 -13.95 3.68 8.29
N GLU A 786 -14.35 4.93 8.04
CA GLU A 786 -15.74 5.36 7.96
C GLU A 786 -16.04 5.89 6.54
N ILE A 787 -17.23 5.57 6.01
CA ILE A 787 -17.74 6.20 4.79
C ILE A 787 -18.76 7.26 5.18
N VAL A 788 -18.52 8.49 4.75
CA VAL A 788 -19.42 9.62 4.94
C VAL A 788 -19.98 10.07 3.61
N GLU A 789 -21.27 10.39 3.57
CA GLU A 789 -21.95 10.86 2.37
C GLU A 789 -22.26 12.36 2.49
N GLU A 790 -21.92 13.13 1.47
CA GLU A 790 -22.16 14.57 1.38
C GLU A 790 -22.83 14.90 0.04
N LYS A 791 -23.75 15.87 0.06
CA LYS A 791 -24.40 16.40 -1.14
C LYS A 791 -23.92 17.81 -1.43
N VAL A 792 -23.41 18.05 -2.63
CA VAL A 792 -22.78 19.33 -3.02
C VAL A 792 -23.22 19.79 -4.41
N GLY A 793 -23.21 21.10 -4.65
CA GLY A 793 -23.57 21.67 -5.95
C GLY A 793 -22.40 21.96 -6.88
N ALA A 794 -21.20 22.11 -6.32
CA ALA A 794 -19.98 22.37 -7.06
C ALA A 794 -18.77 21.67 -6.44
N ILE A 795 -17.77 21.37 -7.25
CA ILE A 795 -16.53 20.71 -6.82
C ILE A 795 -15.32 21.51 -7.32
N ILE A 796 -14.34 21.78 -6.47
CA ILE A 796 -13.03 22.34 -6.83
C ILE A 796 -11.95 21.29 -6.58
N VAL A 797 -11.11 21.02 -7.57
CA VAL A 797 -10.01 20.06 -7.49
C VAL A 797 -8.67 20.79 -7.33
N ALA A 798 -8.06 20.65 -6.16
CA ALA A 798 -6.87 21.37 -5.70
C ALA A 798 -5.79 20.43 -5.14
N THR A 799 -5.58 19.26 -5.78
CA THR A 799 -4.73 18.17 -5.26
C THR A 799 -3.22 18.45 -5.26
N GLY A 800 -2.77 19.59 -5.78
CA GLY A 800 -1.37 19.98 -5.78
C GLY A 800 -0.49 19.15 -6.72
N PHE A 801 0.71 18.79 -6.27
CA PHE A 801 1.75 18.15 -7.07
C PHE A 801 2.67 17.26 -6.21
N GLU A 802 3.48 16.44 -6.89
CA GLU A 802 4.63 15.73 -6.34
C GLU A 802 5.91 16.09 -7.11
N LEU A 803 7.08 15.77 -6.55
CA LEU A 803 8.35 15.90 -7.27
C LEU A 803 8.70 14.58 -7.95
N LEU A 804 9.29 14.67 -9.14
CA LEU A 804 9.88 13.53 -9.82
C LEU A 804 10.91 12.85 -8.89
N PRO A 805 10.76 11.56 -8.55
CA PRO A 805 11.68 10.89 -7.66
C PRO A 805 13.11 10.85 -8.22
N ILE A 806 14.11 11.14 -7.40
CA ILE A 806 15.54 11.15 -7.81
C ILE A 806 15.98 9.79 -8.40
N LYS A 807 15.37 8.69 -7.95
CA LYS A 807 15.62 7.34 -8.50
C LYS A 807 15.31 7.21 -10.00
N GLU A 808 14.47 8.09 -10.54
CA GLU A 808 14.11 8.14 -11.97
C GLU A 808 15.10 8.97 -12.80
N LEU A 809 16.14 9.53 -12.15
CA LEU A 809 17.21 10.32 -12.76
C LEU A 809 18.57 9.62 -12.55
N PRO A 810 18.85 8.50 -13.24
CA PRO A 810 20.07 7.71 -13.05
C PRO A 810 21.36 8.49 -13.35
N GLU A 811 21.33 9.44 -14.29
CA GLU A 811 22.42 10.33 -14.62
C GLU A 811 22.77 11.29 -13.47
N TYR A 812 21.84 11.54 -12.55
CA TYR A 812 22.04 12.35 -11.34
C TYR A 812 22.25 11.49 -10.09
N GLY A 813 22.74 10.25 -10.28
CA GLY A 813 23.07 9.33 -9.19
C GLY A 813 21.93 8.39 -8.79
N GLY A 814 20.73 8.54 -9.35
CA GLY A 814 19.63 7.58 -9.21
C GLY A 814 19.23 7.26 -7.76
N GLY A 815 19.38 8.22 -6.84
CA GLY A 815 19.13 8.04 -5.41
C GLY A 815 20.14 7.17 -4.66
N LYS A 816 21.28 6.83 -5.29
CA LYS A 816 22.35 6.03 -4.64
C LYS A 816 23.34 6.89 -3.84
N ILE A 817 23.49 8.16 -4.22
CA ILE A 817 24.41 9.11 -3.59
C ILE A 817 23.62 9.90 -2.55
N LYS A 818 23.94 9.73 -1.26
CA LYS A 818 23.18 10.33 -0.15
C LYS A 818 23.17 11.86 -0.15
N ASP A 819 24.26 12.47 -0.64
CA ASP A 819 24.41 13.93 -0.71
C ASP A 819 23.86 14.54 -2.01
N VAL A 820 23.07 13.78 -2.79
CA VAL A 820 22.24 14.31 -3.87
C VAL A 820 20.79 14.28 -3.41
N ILE A 821 20.23 15.46 -3.14
CA ILE A 821 18.88 15.63 -2.58
C ILE A 821 18.01 16.49 -3.51
N ASP A 822 16.69 16.43 -3.33
CA ASP A 822 15.76 17.30 -4.04
C ASP A 822 15.56 18.65 -3.36
N GLY A 823 14.92 19.57 -4.08
CA GLY A 823 14.64 20.91 -3.57
C GLY A 823 13.84 20.92 -2.27
N LEU A 824 12.82 20.05 -2.11
CA LEU A 824 12.01 20.02 -0.88
C LEU A 824 12.79 19.43 0.29
N GLN A 825 13.63 18.42 0.07
CA GLN A 825 14.55 17.92 1.10
C GLN A 825 15.47 19.04 1.62
N PHE A 826 16.00 19.87 0.70
CA PHE A 826 16.83 21.01 1.10
C PHE A 826 16.04 22.10 1.84
N GLU A 827 14.78 22.37 1.48
CA GLU A 827 13.88 23.23 2.28
C GLU A 827 13.77 22.74 3.72
N ARG A 828 13.64 21.42 3.91
CA ARG A 828 13.54 20.85 5.26
C ARG A 828 14.84 21.06 6.04
N LEU A 829 16.01 20.97 5.42
CA LEU A 829 17.30 21.25 6.07
C LEU A 829 17.46 22.74 6.44
N LEU A 830 16.95 23.65 5.61
CA LEU A 830 17.01 25.10 5.86
C LEU A 830 15.93 25.58 6.83
N CYS A 831 14.87 24.82 7.05
CA CYS A 831 13.78 25.22 7.93
C CYS A 831 14.18 25.11 9.42
N ALA A 832 13.89 26.16 10.20
CA ALA A 832 14.13 26.17 11.65
C ALA A 832 13.39 25.05 12.40
N SER A 833 12.21 24.64 11.92
CA SER A 833 11.44 23.50 12.45
C SER A 833 11.77 22.16 11.77
N GLY A 834 12.78 22.14 10.90
CA GLY A 834 13.27 20.97 10.21
C GLY A 834 14.25 20.13 11.03
N PRO A 835 14.72 18.99 10.50
CA PRO A 835 15.52 18.02 11.24
C PRO A 835 16.91 18.52 11.64
N THR A 836 17.39 19.60 11.03
CA THR A 836 18.71 20.20 11.31
C THR A 836 18.61 21.62 11.88
N ALA A 837 17.41 22.02 12.33
CA ALA A 837 17.14 23.32 12.96
C ALA A 837 17.64 24.53 12.13
N GLY A 838 17.51 24.45 10.81
CA GLY A 838 17.90 25.50 9.87
C GLY A 838 19.38 25.51 9.45
N VAL A 839 20.21 24.64 10.02
CA VAL A 839 21.61 24.50 9.61
C VAL A 839 21.70 23.42 8.52
N PRO A 840 22.14 23.74 7.29
CA PRO A 840 22.26 22.75 6.24
C PRO A 840 23.36 21.74 6.59
N LYS A 841 23.00 20.46 6.77
CA LYS A 841 23.94 19.36 7.02
C LYS A 841 23.83 18.30 5.94
N ARG A 842 24.96 17.74 5.55
CA ARG A 842 25.06 16.62 4.60
C ARG A 842 24.32 15.40 5.15
N PRO A 843 23.41 14.76 4.37
CA PRO A 843 22.76 13.52 4.78
C PRO A 843 23.71 12.34 5.01
N SER A 844 24.89 12.33 4.39
CA SER A 844 25.85 11.22 4.52
C SER A 844 26.59 11.19 5.86
N ASP A 845 27.06 12.34 6.35
CA ASP A 845 27.98 12.43 7.49
C ASP A 845 27.62 13.51 8.53
N GLY A 846 26.54 14.28 8.31
CA GLY A 846 26.06 15.32 9.22
C GLY A 846 26.92 16.58 9.28
N LYS A 847 27.95 16.72 8.43
CA LYS A 847 28.79 17.93 8.39
C LYS A 847 28.11 19.05 7.61
N ILE A 848 28.53 20.28 7.89
CA ILE A 848 28.11 21.45 7.11
C ILE A 848 28.84 21.39 5.75
N PRO A 849 28.13 21.43 4.61
CA PRO A 849 28.78 21.44 3.30
C PRO A 849 29.47 22.80 3.09
N GLU A 850 30.73 22.79 2.64
CA GLU A 850 31.46 24.02 2.28
C GLU A 850 31.12 24.47 0.85
N SER A 851 30.62 23.54 0.04
CA SER A 851 30.27 23.77 -1.37
C SER A 851 28.98 23.04 -1.75
N VAL A 852 28.03 23.76 -2.35
CA VAL A 852 26.75 23.21 -2.80
C VAL A 852 26.50 23.60 -4.25
N ALA A 853 26.08 22.64 -5.06
CA ALA A 853 25.60 22.90 -6.42
C ALA A 853 24.09 22.65 -6.54
N PHE A 854 23.41 23.57 -7.19
CA PHE A 854 21.98 23.56 -7.47
C PHE A 854 21.77 23.30 -8.96
N ILE A 855 21.08 22.22 -9.31
CA ILE A 855 20.90 21.80 -10.70
C ILE A 855 19.49 22.12 -11.16
N SER A 856 19.31 23.15 -11.97
CA SER A 856 18.01 23.48 -12.55
C SER A 856 17.59 22.45 -13.60
N CYS A 857 16.28 22.37 -13.85
CA CYS A 857 15.68 21.53 -14.88
C CYS A 857 15.96 20.03 -14.74
N ALA A 858 16.10 19.52 -13.51
CA ALA A 858 16.28 18.09 -13.28
C ALA A 858 14.98 17.33 -13.60
N GLY A 859 14.95 16.65 -14.75
CA GLY A 859 13.74 15.99 -15.28
C GLY A 859 12.68 16.94 -15.85
N SER A 860 12.92 18.25 -15.94
CA SER A 860 12.03 19.20 -16.63
C SER A 860 12.67 19.68 -17.92
N ARG A 861 11.86 20.00 -18.94
CA ARG A 861 12.35 20.30 -20.29
C ARG A 861 13.25 19.17 -20.80
N ASP A 862 12.82 17.95 -20.49
CA ASP A 862 13.53 16.71 -20.73
C ASP A 862 12.65 15.71 -21.48
N PRO A 863 12.53 15.84 -22.81
CA PRO A 863 11.70 14.94 -23.60
C PRO A 863 12.19 13.48 -23.55
N ALA A 864 13.47 13.22 -23.21
CA ALA A 864 13.98 11.86 -23.04
C ALA A 864 13.33 11.12 -21.86
N HIS A 865 12.89 11.87 -20.84
CA HIS A 865 12.14 11.37 -19.70
C HIS A 865 10.62 11.59 -19.83
N ASN A 866 10.11 11.87 -21.03
CA ASN A 866 8.70 12.20 -21.31
C ASN A 866 8.17 13.43 -20.55
N LEU A 867 9.05 14.39 -20.21
CA LEU A 867 8.68 15.61 -19.49
C LEU A 867 9.21 16.85 -20.24
N ALA A 868 8.61 17.15 -21.39
CA ALA A 868 9.03 18.25 -22.26
C ALA A 868 8.73 19.66 -21.67
N TYR A 869 7.92 19.73 -20.62
CA TYR A 869 7.42 20.99 -20.08
C TYR A 869 8.32 21.58 -18.98
N CYS A 870 8.10 22.86 -18.65
CA CYS A 870 8.84 23.55 -17.59
C CYS A 870 8.03 23.59 -16.29
N SER A 871 8.68 23.26 -15.17
CA SER A 871 8.08 23.33 -13.82
C SER A 871 7.90 24.74 -13.25
N ARG A 872 8.27 25.78 -14.01
CA ARG A 872 8.11 27.23 -13.75
C ARG A 872 8.76 27.82 -12.49
N VAL A 873 8.92 27.06 -11.40
CA VAL A 873 9.34 27.60 -10.10
C VAL A 873 10.79 27.30 -9.72
N CYS A 874 11.43 26.32 -10.38
CA CYS A 874 12.75 25.83 -9.98
C CYS A 874 13.86 26.86 -10.11
N CYS A 875 13.85 27.72 -11.12
CA CYS A 875 14.82 28.82 -11.21
C CYS A 875 14.76 29.73 -9.97
N MET A 876 13.55 30.01 -9.48
CA MET A 876 13.33 30.93 -8.36
C MET A 876 13.63 30.29 -7.00
N TYR A 877 13.14 29.08 -6.74
CA TYR A 877 13.42 28.45 -5.45
C TYR A 877 14.90 28.04 -5.32
N LEU A 878 15.60 27.69 -6.41
CA LEU A 878 17.03 27.38 -6.31
C LEU A 878 17.85 28.65 -6.02
N ALA A 879 17.48 29.79 -6.62
CA ALA A 879 18.08 31.08 -6.25
C ALA A 879 17.85 31.37 -4.76
N LYS A 880 16.60 31.21 -4.29
CA LYS A 880 16.23 31.39 -2.89
C LYS A 880 17.05 30.47 -1.97
N GLN A 881 17.08 29.19 -2.26
CA GLN A 881 17.82 28.18 -1.49
C GLN A 881 19.33 28.46 -1.45
N ALA A 882 19.92 28.92 -2.56
CA ALA A 882 21.32 29.31 -2.60
C ALA A 882 21.62 30.53 -1.72
N MET A 883 20.76 31.55 -1.72
CA MET A 883 20.90 32.70 -0.82
C MET A 883 20.80 32.28 0.64
N LEU A 884 19.80 31.47 1.00
CA LEU A 884 19.61 31.01 2.38
C LEU A 884 20.77 30.15 2.86
N TYR A 885 21.33 29.31 1.97
CA TYR A 885 22.57 28.61 2.25
C TYR A 885 23.73 29.59 2.54
N LYS A 886 23.89 30.66 1.76
CA LYS A 886 24.92 31.69 1.98
C LYS A 886 24.70 32.48 3.28
N HIS A 887 23.45 32.69 3.69
CA HIS A 887 23.11 33.30 4.97
C HIS A 887 23.50 32.43 6.17
N GLN A 888 23.42 31.10 6.04
CA GLN A 888 23.80 30.16 7.11
C GLN A 888 25.28 29.76 7.05
N VAL A 889 25.88 29.75 5.85
CA VAL A 889 27.26 29.33 5.58
C VAL A 889 27.94 30.45 4.81
N HIS A 890 28.34 31.51 5.52
CA HIS A 890 28.85 32.75 4.93
C HIS A 890 30.00 32.54 3.91
N ASN A 891 30.98 31.69 4.26
CA ASN A 891 32.11 31.36 3.40
C ASN A 891 31.84 30.19 2.42
N GLY A 892 30.61 29.68 2.41
CA GLY A 892 30.20 28.58 1.55
C GLY A 892 30.17 29.00 0.07
N LYS A 893 30.51 28.06 -0.81
CA LYS A 893 30.42 28.24 -2.26
C LYS A 893 29.10 27.69 -2.78
N ALA A 894 28.36 28.49 -3.54
CA ALA A 894 27.09 28.11 -4.14
C ALA A 894 27.16 28.23 -5.67
N TYR A 895 26.79 27.17 -6.37
CA TYR A 895 26.79 27.11 -7.84
C TYR A 895 25.40 26.77 -8.36
N ILE A 896 24.89 27.49 -9.36
CA ILE A 896 23.62 27.17 -10.02
C ILE A 896 23.88 26.81 -11.48
N PHE A 897 23.62 25.55 -11.84
CA PHE A 897 23.63 25.11 -13.23
C PHE A 897 22.26 25.33 -13.85
N TYR A 898 22.22 26.03 -14.98
CA TYR A 898 20.96 26.40 -15.64
C TYR A 898 21.05 26.35 -17.17
N ILE A 899 19.89 26.26 -17.83
CA ILE A 899 19.77 26.43 -19.29
C ILE A 899 19.35 27.87 -19.60
N ASP A 900 18.22 28.25 -19.01
CA ASP A 900 17.65 29.60 -19.02
C ASP A 900 17.17 29.93 -17.60
N ILE A 901 17.25 31.20 -17.22
CA ILE A 901 16.64 31.71 -15.98
C ILE A 901 15.23 32.18 -16.33
N ARG A 902 14.21 31.66 -15.62
CA ARG A 902 12.81 32.02 -15.83
C ARG A 902 12.26 32.78 -14.62
N SER A 903 12.40 34.10 -14.66
CA SER A 903 12.08 35.08 -13.62
C SER A 903 10.86 35.95 -14.00
N ASN A 904 9.74 35.32 -14.42
CA ASN A 904 8.63 36.03 -15.08
C ASN A 904 7.58 36.66 -14.14
N GLY A 905 7.83 36.70 -12.82
CA GLY A 905 6.97 37.31 -11.80
C GLY A 905 7.47 38.70 -11.38
N LYS A 906 6.62 39.44 -10.65
CA LYS A 906 7.01 40.77 -10.13
C LYS A 906 8.13 40.61 -9.10
N GLY A 907 9.25 41.32 -9.30
CA GLY A 907 10.40 41.26 -8.40
C GLY A 907 11.30 40.03 -8.57
N TYR A 908 11.03 39.16 -9.56
CA TYR A 908 11.76 37.89 -9.70
C TYR A 908 13.14 38.08 -10.33
N GLU A 909 13.27 39.00 -11.28
CA GLU A 909 14.57 39.27 -11.91
C GLU A 909 15.49 39.96 -10.90
N GLU A 910 14.99 40.96 -10.20
CA GLU A 910 15.68 41.66 -9.12
C GLU A 910 16.13 40.68 -8.02
N PHE A 911 15.29 39.68 -7.70
CA PHE A 911 15.65 38.63 -6.76
C PHE A 911 16.80 37.75 -7.24
N VAL A 912 16.82 37.39 -8.54
CA VAL A 912 17.94 36.63 -9.12
C VAL A 912 19.21 37.47 -9.19
N GLN A 913 19.11 38.77 -9.52
CA GLN A 913 20.25 39.68 -9.54
C GLN A 913 20.84 39.82 -8.14
N ARG A 914 20.00 40.00 -7.11
CA ARG A 914 20.44 39.99 -5.72
C ARG A 914 21.20 38.71 -5.35
N ALA A 915 20.71 37.53 -5.77
CA ALA A 915 21.43 36.28 -5.52
C ALA A 915 22.82 36.24 -6.19
N LYS A 916 22.99 36.86 -7.36
CA LYS A 916 24.27 36.92 -8.08
C LYS A 916 25.22 37.97 -7.52
N GLU A 917 24.72 39.17 -7.32
CA GLU A 917 25.51 40.38 -7.06
C GLU A 917 25.77 40.58 -5.56
N GLU A 918 24.78 40.33 -4.70
CA GLU A 918 24.90 40.55 -3.25
C GLU A 918 25.36 39.27 -2.52
N GLU A 919 24.83 38.10 -2.91
CA GLU A 919 25.15 36.82 -2.25
C GLU A 919 26.26 36.03 -2.96
N GLU A 920 26.81 36.57 -4.06
CA GLU A 920 27.91 35.99 -4.84
C GLU A 920 27.66 34.53 -5.30
N VAL A 921 26.40 34.19 -5.61
CA VAL A 921 26.05 32.86 -6.14
C VAL A 921 26.52 32.75 -7.59
N LEU A 922 27.30 31.72 -7.91
CA LEU A 922 27.87 31.52 -9.25
C LEU A 922 26.89 30.81 -10.17
N TYR A 923 26.50 31.45 -11.28
CA TYR A 923 25.60 30.88 -12.27
C TYR A 923 26.38 30.33 -13.47
N ILE A 924 26.26 29.04 -13.73
CA ILE A 924 26.93 28.33 -14.82
C ILE A 924 25.87 27.93 -15.86
N ARG A 925 26.02 28.42 -17.09
CA ARG A 925 25.05 28.15 -18.14
C ARG A 925 25.38 26.83 -18.85
N GLY A 926 24.75 25.75 -18.43
CA GLY A 926 24.68 24.51 -19.17
C GLY A 926 23.99 23.39 -18.39
N LYS A 927 23.42 22.42 -19.13
CA LYS A 927 22.78 21.24 -18.53
C LYS A 927 23.86 20.28 -18.04
N VAL A 928 23.74 19.84 -16.78
CA VAL A 928 24.59 18.78 -16.22
C VAL A 928 24.33 17.48 -16.96
N SER A 929 25.40 16.79 -17.36
CA SER A 929 25.33 15.52 -18.08
C SER A 929 25.38 14.31 -17.16
N LYS A 930 26.17 14.37 -16.07
CA LYS A 930 26.35 13.25 -15.15
C LYS A 930 26.80 13.71 -13.76
N ILE A 931 26.32 13.01 -12.73
CA ILE A 931 26.75 13.12 -11.33
C ILE A 931 27.21 11.76 -10.83
N TYR A 932 28.33 11.71 -10.13
CA TYR A 932 28.83 10.51 -9.46
C TYR A 932 29.64 10.86 -8.21
N GLU A 933 29.86 9.89 -7.34
CA GLU A 933 30.64 10.07 -6.12
C GLU A 933 32.10 9.67 -6.33
N LYS A 934 33.05 10.47 -5.82
CA LYS A 934 34.49 10.19 -5.84
C LYS A 934 35.13 10.77 -4.59
N ASN A 935 35.92 9.97 -3.86
CA ASN A 935 36.65 10.39 -2.66
C ASN A 935 35.78 11.13 -1.61
N GLY A 936 34.51 10.74 -1.43
CA GLY A 936 33.59 11.36 -0.48
C GLY A 936 33.05 12.76 -0.88
N LYS A 937 33.31 13.19 -2.12
CA LYS A 937 32.74 14.39 -2.75
C LYS A 937 31.81 13.97 -3.91
N VAL A 938 30.87 14.85 -4.23
CA VAL A 938 29.97 14.69 -5.37
C VAL A 938 30.59 15.41 -6.58
N VAL A 939 30.85 14.67 -7.65
CA VAL A 939 31.46 15.18 -8.89
C VAL A 939 30.39 15.40 -9.94
N ILE A 940 30.37 16.61 -10.50
CA ILE A 940 29.42 17.07 -11.51
C ILE A 940 30.17 17.23 -12.83
N LEU A 941 29.65 16.60 -13.89
CA LEU A 941 30.11 16.80 -15.25
C LEU A 941 29.09 17.61 -16.03
N GLY A 942 29.55 18.66 -16.69
CA GLY A 942 28.72 19.55 -17.49
C GLY A 942 29.53 20.32 -18.52
N VAL A 943 28.90 21.34 -19.08
CA VAL A 943 29.51 22.27 -20.03
C VAL A 943 29.12 23.68 -19.61
N ASP A 944 30.06 24.61 -19.62
CA ASP A 944 29.73 26.03 -19.64
C ASP A 944 29.59 26.47 -21.10
N THR A 945 28.35 26.73 -21.49
CA THR A 945 28.03 27.13 -22.87
C THR A 945 28.43 28.56 -23.20
N LEU A 946 28.70 29.40 -22.19
CA LEU A 946 29.20 30.76 -22.42
C LEU A 946 30.71 30.75 -22.69
N LEU A 947 31.44 29.83 -22.05
CA LEU A 947 32.88 29.65 -22.27
C LEU A 947 33.20 28.63 -23.38
N GLY A 948 32.25 27.75 -23.72
CA GLY A 948 32.49 26.65 -24.66
C GLY A 948 33.33 25.50 -24.07
N GLU A 949 33.47 25.46 -22.74
CA GLU A 949 34.36 24.54 -22.04
C GLU A 949 33.61 23.45 -21.28
N ARG A 950 34.26 22.29 -21.13
CA ARG A 950 33.76 21.22 -20.26
C ARG A 950 34.08 21.58 -18.81
N ILE A 951 33.10 21.44 -17.93
CA ILE A 951 33.27 21.64 -16.49
C ILE A 951 33.23 20.30 -15.78
N GLN A 952 34.21 20.11 -14.89
CA GLN A 952 34.18 19.11 -13.84
C GLN A 952 34.28 19.85 -12.50
N LEU A 953 33.22 19.78 -11.70
CA LEU A 953 33.14 20.47 -10.41
C LEU A 953 32.95 19.43 -9.30
N GLU A 954 33.77 19.53 -8.24
CA GLU A 954 33.62 18.71 -7.04
C GLU A 954 32.98 19.55 -5.94
N VAL A 955 31.87 19.07 -5.38
CA VAL A 955 31.12 19.74 -4.30
C VAL A 955 30.82 18.77 -3.16
N ASP A 956 30.45 19.31 -2.01
CA ASP A 956 30.03 18.50 -0.85
C ASP A 956 28.62 17.94 -1.01
N MET A 957 27.74 18.68 -1.67
CA MET A 957 26.33 18.34 -1.79
C MET A 957 25.72 18.90 -3.07
N VAL A 958 24.73 18.20 -3.62
CA VAL A 958 23.94 18.64 -4.78
C VAL A 958 22.47 18.71 -4.43
N VAL A 959 21.82 19.81 -4.83
CA VAL A 959 20.38 20.03 -4.71
C VAL A 959 19.76 20.05 -6.11
N LEU A 960 18.81 19.15 -6.35
CA LEU A 960 18.15 19.00 -7.64
C LEU A 960 16.89 19.85 -7.74
N GLY A 961 16.83 20.67 -8.78
CA GLY A 961 15.66 21.38 -9.26
C GLY A 961 14.67 20.44 -9.94
N THR A 962 14.13 19.45 -9.23
CA THR A 962 13.34 18.35 -9.79
C THR A 962 12.02 18.80 -10.40
N ALA A 963 11.56 18.05 -11.40
CA ALA A 963 10.30 18.33 -12.06
C ALA A 963 9.11 18.19 -11.12
N MET A 964 8.17 19.13 -11.19
CA MET A 964 6.83 18.95 -10.65
C MET A 964 6.05 18.00 -11.56
N ILE A 965 5.40 17.01 -10.96
CA ILE A 965 4.51 16.05 -11.61
C ILE A 965 3.14 16.05 -10.91
N PRO A 966 2.07 15.60 -11.58
CA PRO A 966 0.75 15.51 -10.95
C PRO A 966 0.79 14.68 -9.66
N SER A 967 -0.04 15.05 -8.68
CA SER A 967 -0.16 14.31 -7.41
C SER A 967 -0.51 12.83 -7.64
N SER A 968 -0.01 11.93 -6.79
CA SER A 968 -0.38 10.51 -6.85
C SER A 968 -1.90 10.33 -6.78
N GLY A 969 -2.44 9.54 -7.72
CA GLY A 969 -3.88 9.32 -7.86
C GLY A 969 -4.65 10.41 -8.64
N ALA A 970 -4.01 11.47 -9.14
CA ALA A 970 -4.71 12.53 -9.91
C ALA A 970 -5.50 11.99 -11.11
N ARG A 971 -4.92 11.05 -11.87
CA ARG A 971 -5.60 10.39 -13.00
C ARG A 971 -6.80 9.55 -12.56
N GLU A 972 -6.69 8.88 -11.41
CA GLU A 972 -7.79 8.07 -10.87
C GLU A 972 -8.93 8.96 -10.37
N LEU A 973 -8.59 10.06 -9.68
CA LEU A 973 -9.57 11.06 -9.28
C LEU A 973 -10.24 11.71 -10.50
N ALA A 974 -9.47 12.03 -11.55
CA ALA A 974 -10.03 12.56 -12.79
C ALA A 974 -11.03 11.59 -13.43
N LYS A 975 -10.75 10.28 -13.41
CA LYS A 975 -11.71 9.24 -13.85
C LYS A 975 -12.98 9.24 -13.00
N LYS A 976 -12.86 9.29 -11.66
CA LYS A 976 -14.01 9.35 -10.75
C LYS A 976 -14.89 10.58 -11.00
N LEU A 977 -14.25 11.73 -11.23
CA LEU A 977 -14.91 13.02 -11.53
C LEU A 977 -15.35 13.16 -13.00
N ARG A 978 -14.95 12.21 -13.87
CA ARG A 978 -15.20 12.24 -15.32
C ARG A 978 -14.64 13.48 -16.01
N ILE A 979 -13.50 13.98 -15.54
CA ILE A 979 -12.79 15.12 -16.14
C ILE A 979 -11.55 14.63 -16.91
N GLN A 980 -11.07 15.46 -17.83
CA GLN A 980 -9.91 15.11 -18.66
C GLN A 980 -8.59 15.47 -17.98
N THR A 981 -7.55 14.73 -18.34
CA THR A 981 -6.16 15.12 -18.11
C THR A 981 -5.45 15.41 -19.42
N ASP A 982 -4.34 16.13 -19.37
CA ASP A 982 -3.39 16.19 -20.47
C ASP A 982 -2.56 14.88 -20.56
N GLU A 983 -1.60 14.86 -21.49
CA GLU A 983 -0.72 13.71 -21.74
C GLU A 983 0.20 13.36 -20.55
N TYR A 984 0.53 14.36 -19.72
CA TYR A 984 1.37 14.19 -18.53
C TYR A 984 0.52 13.78 -17.32
N GLY A 985 -0.78 14.04 -17.33
CA GLY A 985 -1.71 13.71 -16.25
C GLY A 985 -2.17 14.91 -15.43
N TRP A 986 -1.87 16.14 -15.86
CA TRP A 986 -2.41 17.36 -15.25
C TRP A 986 -3.89 17.50 -15.60
N LEU A 987 -4.68 18.11 -14.70
CA LEU A 987 -6.11 18.31 -14.95
C LEU A 987 -6.30 19.36 -16.05
N LYS A 988 -7.11 19.01 -17.05
CA LYS A 988 -7.27 19.82 -18.25
C LYS A 988 -8.44 20.79 -18.14
N GLU A 989 -8.17 22.06 -18.34
CA GLU A 989 -9.19 23.10 -18.49
C GLU A 989 -9.92 23.01 -19.85
N VAL A 990 -11.09 23.63 -19.94
CA VAL A 990 -11.83 23.72 -21.21
C VAL A 990 -11.08 24.58 -22.23
N HIS A 991 -10.54 25.72 -21.79
CA HIS A 991 -9.82 26.64 -22.67
C HIS A 991 -8.86 27.53 -21.88
N LEU A 992 -7.58 27.49 -22.24
CA LEU A 992 -6.45 28.19 -21.60
C LEU A 992 -6.72 29.66 -21.20
N LYS A 993 -7.42 30.43 -22.04
CA LYS A 993 -7.70 31.86 -21.80
C LYS A 993 -9.12 32.17 -21.32
N LEU A 994 -10.14 31.62 -21.98
CA LEU A 994 -11.54 31.97 -21.74
C LEU A 994 -12.15 31.25 -20.53
N ARG A 995 -11.72 30.00 -20.28
CA ARG A 995 -12.28 29.14 -19.24
C ARG A 995 -11.15 28.34 -18.54
N PRO A 996 -10.12 29.01 -17.98
CA PRO A 996 -8.95 28.34 -17.42
C PRO A 996 -9.23 27.53 -16.15
N LEU A 997 -10.35 27.82 -15.49
CA LEU A 997 -10.74 27.25 -14.20
C LEU A 997 -11.76 26.12 -14.33
N GLU A 998 -12.32 25.93 -15.51
CA GLU A 998 -13.47 25.06 -15.74
C GLU A 998 -13.01 23.78 -16.43
N THR A 999 -13.59 22.65 -16.06
CA THR A 999 -13.32 21.36 -16.72
C THR A 999 -14.38 21.03 -17.77
N SER A 1000 -14.16 19.94 -18.53
CA SER A 1000 -15.15 19.40 -19.46
C SER A 1000 -16.48 19.04 -18.78
N THR A 1001 -16.46 18.77 -17.47
CA THR A 1001 -17.65 18.46 -16.68
C THR A 1001 -18.14 19.70 -15.97
N SER A 1002 -19.38 20.11 -16.28
CA SER A 1002 -19.97 21.29 -15.67
C SER A 1002 -20.08 21.15 -14.15
N GLY A 1003 -19.78 22.22 -13.42
CA GLY A 1003 -19.84 22.24 -11.95
C GLY A 1003 -18.57 21.72 -11.26
N ILE A 1004 -17.59 21.24 -12.04
CA ILE A 1004 -16.28 20.83 -11.55
C ILE A 1004 -15.23 21.82 -12.08
N PHE A 1005 -14.51 22.41 -11.14
CA PHE A 1005 -13.48 23.44 -11.36
C PHE A 1005 -12.11 22.94 -10.88
N ILE A 1006 -11.05 23.59 -11.34
CA ILE A 1006 -9.66 23.26 -10.98
C ILE A 1006 -8.99 24.49 -10.38
N ALA A 1007 -8.14 24.26 -9.37
CA ALA A 1007 -7.47 25.32 -8.64
C ALA A 1007 -5.99 24.97 -8.38
N GLY A 1008 -5.13 25.98 -8.49
CA GLY A 1008 -3.70 25.85 -8.22
C GLY A 1008 -2.92 24.96 -9.18
N VAL A 1009 -1.99 24.19 -8.60
CA VAL A 1009 -0.99 23.39 -9.33
C VAL A 1009 -1.59 22.13 -9.96
N SER A 1010 -2.77 21.68 -9.53
CA SER A 1010 -3.45 20.51 -10.12
C SER A 1010 -3.69 20.64 -11.64
N GLN A 1011 -3.76 21.88 -12.15
CA GLN A 1011 -3.89 22.19 -13.58
C GLN A 1011 -2.55 22.19 -14.33
N TYR A 1012 -1.47 22.68 -13.70
CA TYR A 1012 -0.12 22.81 -14.29
C TYR A 1012 0.84 23.45 -13.25
N PRO A 1013 2.18 23.25 -13.30
CA PRO A 1013 3.15 23.91 -12.43
C PRO A 1013 3.00 25.44 -12.32
N LYS A 1014 2.95 25.97 -11.08
CA LYS A 1014 2.77 27.40 -10.74
C LYS A 1014 3.44 27.71 -9.39
N ASP A 1015 3.76 28.98 -9.15
CA ASP A 1015 4.17 29.46 -7.82
C ASP A 1015 2.96 29.74 -6.90
N ILE A 1016 3.22 30.19 -5.68
CA ILE A 1016 2.19 30.45 -4.66
C ILE A 1016 1.24 31.57 -5.09
N THR A 1017 1.76 32.66 -5.65
CA THR A 1017 0.96 33.83 -6.05
C THR A 1017 -0.02 33.50 -7.17
N ASP A 1018 0.47 32.81 -8.21
CA ASP A 1018 -0.36 32.31 -9.30
C ASP A 1018 -1.40 31.30 -8.76
N THR A 1019 -1.00 30.45 -7.80
CA THR A 1019 -1.85 29.42 -7.20
C THR A 1019 -3.02 30.01 -6.40
N VAL A 1020 -2.76 31.02 -5.56
CA VAL A 1020 -3.76 31.74 -4.77
C VAL A 1020 -4.73 32.49 -5.69
N SER A 1021 -4.21 33.13 -6.73
CA SER A 1021 -5.03 33.83 -7.73
C SER A 1021 -5.93 32.86 -8.50
N HIS A 1022 -5.40 31.70 -8.89
CA HIS A 1022 -6.15 30.65 -9.58
C HIS A 1022 -7.26 30.07 -8.68
N ALA A 1023 -6.97 29.84 -7.40
CA ALA A 1023 -7.94 29.38 -6.41
C ALA A 1023 -9.10 30.37 -6.22
N SER A 1024 -8.79 31.65 -6.04
CA SER A 1024 -9.80 32.70 -5.88
C SER A 1024 -10.69 32.83 -7.12
N GLY A 1025 -10.10 32.65 -8.30
CA GLY A 1025 -10.84 32.54 -9.56
C GLY A 1025 -11.82 31.36 -9.57
N ALA A 1026 -11.39 30.18 -9.12
CA ALA A 1026 -12.25 28.99 -9.05
C ALA A 1026 -13.40 29.19 -8.04
N ALA A 1027 -13.11 29.75 -6.87
CA ALA A 1027 -14.12 30.15 -5.89
C ALA A 1027 -15.15 31.12 -6.49
N SER A 1028 -14.70 32.15 -7.23
CA SER A 1028 -15.60 33.09 -7.91
C SER A 1028 -16.56 32.39 -8.89
N LYS A 1029 -16.11 31.34 -9.60
CA LYS A 1029 -16.98 30.54 -10.47
C LYS A 1029 -18.04 29.77 -9.69
N VAL A 1030 -17.68 29.24 -8.52
CA VAL A 1030 -18.64 28.60 -7.61
C VAL A 1030 -19.64 29.62 -7.07
N LEU A 1031 -19.18 30.78 -6.61
CA LEU A 1031 -20.05 31.86 -6.12
C LEU A 1031 -21.03 32.34 -7.21
N SER A 1032 -20.57 32.46 -8.46
CA SER A 1032 -21.42 32.79 -9.62
C SER A 1032 -22.47 31.71 -9.94
N LEU A 1033 -22.16 30.44 -9.67
CA LEU A 1033 -23.13 29.35 -9.77
C LEU A 1033 -24.13 29.41 -8.61
N PHE A 1034 -23.65 29.67 -7.39
CA PHE A 1034 -24.47 29.70 -6.18
C PHE A 1034 -25.31 30.97 -6.04
N SER A 1035 -25.01 32.05 -6.75
CA SER A 1035 -25.89 33.23 -6.78
C SER A 1035 -27.21 33.03 -7.54
N LYS A 1036 -27.40 31.91 -8.25
CA LYS A 1036 -28.60 31.59 -9.03
C LYS A 1036 -29.40 30.48 -8.37
N ASP A 1037 -30.72 30.59 -8.21
CA ASP A 1037 -31.51 29.51 -7.59
C ASP A 1037 -31.53 28.22 -8.42
N GLU A 1038 -31.50 28.36 -9.75
CA GLU A 1038 -31.60 27.26 -10.71
C GLU A 1038 -30.48 27.34 -11.76
N TYR A 1039 -30.02 26.17 -12.20
CA TYR A 1039 -29.13 26.03 -13.35
C TYR A 1039 -29.91 25.68 -14.60
N LEU A 1040 -29.56 26.32 -15.72
CA LEU A 1040 -30.15 26.05 -17.03
C LEU A 1040 -29.33 24.99 -17.76
N ARG A 1041 -29.88 23.76 -17.85
CA ARG A 1041 -29.26 22.60 -18.48
C ARG A 1041 -29.54 22.56 -19.98
N GLU A 1042 -28.57 22.07 -20.75
CA GLU A 1042 -28.75 21.85 -22.18
C GLU A 1042 -29.85 20.79 -22.45
N PRO A 1043 -30.82 21.09 -23.33
CA PRO A 1043 -31.97 20.23 -23.59
C PRO A 1043 -31.73 19.24 -24.74
N ILE A 1044 -30.50 19.13 -25.24
CA ILE A 1044 -30.08 18.11 -26.23
C ILE A 1044 -29.84 16.79 -25.48
N ILE A 1045 -30.92 16.24 -24.95
CA ILE A 1045 -30.93 15.03 -24.13
C ILE A 1045 -31.59 13.87 -24.87
N ALA A 1046 -31.44 12.67 -24.32
CA ALA A 1046 -32.10 11.49 -24.84
C ALA A 1046 -33.62 11.54 -24.61
N SER A 1047 -34.39 11.10 -25.58
CA SER A 1047 -35.84 10.89 -25.51
C SER A 1047 -36.19 9.53 -26.08
N VAL A 1048 -37.12 8.83 -25.42
CA VAL A 1048 -37.59 7.51 -25.84
C VAL A 1048 -38.95 7.65 -26.49
N ASP A 1049 -39.09 7.12 -27.69
CA ASP A 1049 -40.38 6.83 -28.31
C ASP A 1049 -40.97 5.57 -27.67
N THR A 1050 -42.03 5.75 -26.88
CA THR A 1050 -42.66 4.66 -26.12
C THR A 1050 -43.42 3.69 -27.00
N ASP A 1051 -43.78 4.07 -28.23
CA ASP A 1051 -44.52 3.21 -29.15
C ASP A 1051 -43.58 2.23 -29.87
N VAL A 1052 -42.28 2.56 -29.93
CA VAL A 1052 -41.22 1.72 -30.54
C VAL A 1052 -40.40 0.98 -29.47
N CYS A 1053 -40.36 1.47 -28.23
CA CYS A 1053 -39.55 0.89 -27.17
C CYS A 1053 -40.12 -0.45 -26.69
N SER A 1054 -39.29 -1.50 -26.69
CA SER A 1054 -39.64 -2.82 -26.15
C SER A 1054 -39.15 -3.06 -24.71
N GLY A 1055 -38.49 -2.08 -24.09
CA GLY A 1055 -37.96 -2.21 -22.73
C GLY A 1055 -36.79 -3.19 -22.59
N CYS A 1056 -36.00 -3.41 -23.64
CA CYS A 1056 -34.91 -4.40 -23.65
C CYS A 1056 -33.75 -4.15 -22.64
N GLY A 1057 -33.65 -2.95 -22.06
CA GLY A 1057 -32.65 -2.62 -21.02
C GLY A 1057 -31.24 -2.30 -21.50
N ILE A 1058 -30.92 -2.44 -22.79
CA ILE A 1058 -29.58 -2.12 -23.33
C ILE A 1058 -29.19 -0.66 -23.07
N CYS A 1059 -30.14 0.27 -23.18
CA CYS A 1059 -29.86 1.69 -22.94
C CYS A 1059 -29.59 2.02 -21.47
N GLU A 1060 -30.12 1.25 -20.51
CA GLU A 1060 -29.86 1.40 -19.08
C GLU A 1060 -28.42 0.99 -18.77
N SER A 1061 -27.94 -0.14 -19.29
CA SER A 1061 -26.58 -0.62 -19.05
C SER A 1061 -25.48 0.22 -19.73
N ILE A 1062 -25.78 0.83 -20.88
CA ILE A 1062 -24.84 1.68 -21.61
C ILE A 1062 -24.76 3.10 -21.02
N CYS A 1063 -25.78 3.57 -20.29
CA CYS A 1063 -25.80 4.95 -19.81
C CYS A 1063 -24.77 5.16 -18.70
N PRO A 1064 -23.69 5.95 -18.92
CA PRO A 1064 -22.66 6.12 -17.89
C PRO A 1064 -23.15 7.00 -16.72
N TYR A 1065 -24.25 7.73 -16.91
CA TYR A 1065 -24.83 8.64 -15.93
C TYR A 1065 -26.01 8.01 -15.15
N SER A 1066 -26.36 6.75 -15.44
CA SER A 1066 -27.55 6.09 -14.90
C SER A 1066 -28.83 6.94 -15.09
N ALA A 1067 -28.87 7.72 -16.17
CA ALA A 1067 -29.98 8.58 -16.51
C ALA A 1067 -31.16 7.82 -17.13
N ILE A 1068 -31.03 6.52 -17.37
CA ILE A 1068 -32.06 5.70 -18.02
C ILE A 1068 -32.41 4.54 -17.09
N THR A 1069 -33.70 4.31 -16.89
CA THR A 1069 -34.22 3.17 -16.13
C THR A 1069 -35.34 2.49 -16.90
N ILE A 1070 -35.65 1.24 -16.58
CA ILE A 1070 -36.79 0.53 -17.19
C ILE A 1070 -38.03 0.69 -16.31
N ASP A 1071 -39.09 1.29 -16.86
CA ASP A 1071 -40.41 1.24 -16.22
C ASP A 1071 -40.98 -0.17 -16.40
N LYS A 1072 -40.91 -0.97 -15.33
CA LYS A 1072 -41.35 -2.37 -15.34
C LYS A 1072 -42.86 -2.54 -15.60
N ARG A 1073 -43.68 -1.51 -15.34
CA ARG A 1073 -45.13 -1.57 -15.58
C ARG A 1073 -45.45 -1.30 -17.04
N LYS A 1074 -44.83 -0.27 -17.61
CA LYS A 1074 -45.03 0.10 -19.02
C LYS A 1074 -44.17 -0.71 -19.99
N LYS A 1075 -43.16 -1.43 -19.50
CA LYS A 1075 -42.16 -2.18 -20.29
C LYS A 1075 -41.44 -1.29 -21.32
N VAL A 1076 -41.18 -0.04 -20.94
CA VAL A 1076 -40.42 0.92 -21.76
C VAL A 1076 -39.29 1.54 -20.95
N SER A 1077 -38.28 2.04 -21.63
CA SER A 1077 -37.19 2.79 -21.00
C SER A 1077 -37.63 4.24 -20.74
N VAL A 1078 -37.24 4.80 -19.61
CA VAL A 1078 -37.54 6.17 -19.19
C VAL A 1078 -36.24 6.90 -18.95
N VAL A 1079 -36.12 8.10 -19.54
CA VAL A 1079 -34.96 8.97 -19.35
C VAL A 1079 -35.25 9.96 -18.23
N ASN A 1080 -34.39 9.99 -17.23
CA ASN A 1080 -34.30 11.08 -16.28
C ASN A 1080 -33.63 12.28 -16.95
N GLU A 1081 -34.46 13.20 -17.43
CA GLU A 1081 -34.01 14.42 -18.12
C GLU A 1081 -33.06 15.27 -17.26
N ALA A 1082 -33.16 15.18 -15.92
CA ALA A 1082 -32.34 15.95 -15.00
C ALA A 1082 -30.89 15.46 -14.91
N ILE A 1083 -30.59 14.21 -15.33
CA ILE A 1083 -29.25 13.58 -15.25
C ILE A 1083 -28.67 13.29 -16.64
N CYS A 1084 -29.49 13.30 -17.69
CA CYS A 1084 -29.02 12.99 -19.04
C CYS A 1084 -28.07 14.08 -19.59
N GLU A 1085 -26.79 13.79 -19.76
CA GLU A 1085 -25.78 14.70 -20.34
C GLU A 1085 -25.78 14.72 -21.88
N GLY A 1086 -26.75 14.07 -22.54
CA GLY A 1086 -26.86 14.13 -24.00
C GLY A 1086 -25.75 13.45 -24.78
N CYS A 1087 -25.00 12.50 -24.18
CA CYS A 1087 -23.83 11.89 -24.84
C CYS A 1087 -24.16 10.99 -26.05
N GLY A 1088 -25.42 10.57 -26.21
CA GLY A 1088 -25.88 9.79 -27.36
C GLY A 1088 -25.54 8.31 -27.36
N ALA A 1089 -24.78 7.80 -26.38
CA ALA A 1089 -24.38 6.39 -26.31
C ALA A 1089 -25.58 5.44 -26.32
N CYS A 1090 -26.63 5.78 -25.58
CA CYS A 1090 -27.88 5.01 -25.57
C CYS A 1090 -28.61 5.04 -26.92
N SER A 1091 -28.57 6.16 -27.65
CA SER A 1091 -29.19 6.28 -28.97
C SER A 1091 -28.45 5.43 -30.01
N ALA A 1092 -27.12 5.44 -29.97
CA ALA A 1092 -26.29 4.60 -30.82
C ALA A 1092 -26.48 3.10 -30.53
N GLY A 1093 -26.61 2.72 -29.26
CA GLY A 1093 -26.76 1.32 -28.83
C GLY A 1093 -28.17 0.74 -28.92
N CYS A 1094 -29.20 1.54 -29.23
CA CYS A 1094 -30.58 1.08 -29.21
C CYS A 1094 -30.94 0.29 -30.48
N PRO A 1095 -31.20 -1.03 -30.38
CA PRO A 1095 -31.44 -1.86 -31.55
C PRO A 1095 -32.73 -1.51 -32.29
N SER A 1096 -33.77 -1.11 -31.56
CA SER A 1096 -35.05 -0.70 -32.16
C SER A 1096 -35.05 0.73 -32.69
N GLY A 1097 -34.00 1.51 -32.42
CA GLY A 1097 -33.98 2.95 -32.72
C GLY A 1097 -34.95 3.81 -31.90
N ALA A 1098 -35.61 3.24 -30.87
CA ALA A 1098 -36.62 3.93 -30.06
C ALA A 1098 -36.07 5.13 -29.27
N ILE A 1099 -34.78 5.14 -28.91
CA ILE A 1099 -34.16 6.25 -28.17
C ILE A 1099 -33.30 7.12 -29.10
N THR A 1100 -33.54 8.42 -29.08
CA THR A 1100 -32.85 9.42 -29.91
C THR A 1100 -32.40 10.60 -29.06
N LEU A 1101 -31.43 11.39 -29.53
CA LEU A 1101 -31.10 12.68 -28.95
C LEU A 1101 -31.93 13.78 -29.61
N LYS A 1102 -32.52 14.68 -28.80
CA LYS A 1102 -33.22 15.87 -29.31
C LYS A 1102 -32.24 16.75 -30.12
N ASN A 1103 -32.60 17.10 -31.35
CA ASN A 1103 -31.75 17.83 -32.32
C ASN A 1103 -30.43 17.13 -32.72
N LEU A 1104 -30.30 15.83 -32.48
CA LEU A 1104 -29.26 14.96 -33.04
C LEU A 1104 -29.82 13.57 -33.32
N THR A 1105 -30.95 13.54 -34.03
CA THR A 1105 -31.66 12.30 -34.39
C THR A 1105 -30.91 11.51 -35.45
N LYS A 1106 -31.20 10.19 -35.55
CA LYS A 1106 -30.63 9.32 -36.58
C LYS A 1106 -30.83 9.90 -37.99
N SER A 1107 -32.05 10.34 -38.31
CA SER A 1107 -32.34 10.99 -39.60
C SER A 1107 -31.51 12.24 -39.86
N GLN A 1108 -31.29 13.09 -38.85
CA GLN A 1108 -30.44 14.27 -39.02
C GLN A 1108 -29.00 13.89 -39.35
N VAL A 1109 -28.45 12.89 -38.65
CA VAL A 1109 -27.09 12.42 -38.91
C VAL A 1109 -26.99 11.78 -40.31
N PHE A 1110 -27.96 10.97 -40.73
CA PHE A 1110 -27.95 10.38 -42.07
C PHE A 1110 -28.09 11.43 -43.18
N ASP A 1111 -28.93 12.43 -43.01
CA ASP A 1111 -29.05 13.52 -43.98
C ASP A 1111 -27.76 14.33 -44.07
N MET A 1112 -27.12 14.61 -42.93
CA MET A 1112 -25.80 15.23 -42.89
C MET A 1112 -24.75 14.41 -43.65
N VAL A 1113 -24.73 13.09 -43.44
CA VAL A 1113 -23.82 12.17 -44.15
C VAL A 1113 -24.14 12.15 -45.64
N HIS A 1114 -25.41 12.07 -46.04
CA HIS A 1114 -25.81 12.07 -47.44
C HIS A 1114 -25.39 13.36 -48.14
N ILE A 1115 -25.54 14.51 -47.48
CA ILE A 1115 -24.98 15.77 -47.97
C ILE A 1115 -23.47 15.73 -48.00
N ILE A 1116 -22.73 14.97 -47.21
CA ILE A 1116 -21.27 14.88 -47.41
C ILE A 1116 -20.93 13.94 -48.57
N THR A 1117 -21.68 12.84 -48.72
CA THR A 1117 -21.34 11.70 -49.58
C THR A 1117 -21.99 11.67 -50.96
N GLY A 1118 -23.03 12.45 -51.24
CA GLY A 1118 -23.68 12.43 -52.57
C GLY A 1118 -22.86 13.15 -53.65
N ASP A 1119 -23.04 12.91 -54.95
CA ASP A 1119 -23.13 11.59 -55.59
C ASP A 1119 -21.69 11.09 -55.74
N TYR A 1120 -21.40 9.89 -55.23
CA TYR A 1120 -20.13 9.20 -55.44
C TYR A 1120 -20.23 8.26 -56.64
#